data_AF-A0AA86AMJ3-F1
#
_entry.id   AF-A0AA86AMJ3-F1
#
_cell.length_a   1.000
_cell.length_b   1.000
_cell.length_c   1.000
_cell.angle_alpha   90.00
_cell.angle_beta   90.00
_cell.angle_gamma   90.00
#
_symmetry.space_group_name_H-M   'P 1'
#
loop_
_entity.id
_entity.type
_entity.pdbx_description
1 polymer ?
#
loop_
_entity_poly.entity_id
_entity_poly.type
_entity_poly.pdbx_seq_one_letter_code
_entity_poly.pdbx_strand_id
1 'polypeptide(L)'
;MSIRNIFLFTGCLFILTGCAQKELTPQTAIAEKTASKEMLLYPQNVNFLAQNITPQSVAQDDFTYRYYSPWFRTHVSSKKDDALWANRSYGLKNRYYGENLQLIDGDEIDAIINATNIESYASINAHAIMIQNAQMRNLPTDKPFFKKTTLPGEGYPFDYLQTSRIHVAEPIIISHYSKDGAWAFIESSFASGWLPVESFVLVDAKARTEFLSTVKIAITKDNVPLYNGKQRFITYAKVGAILPISSEDDDFFYAYMYTRDAAFNAQKLELRIPKSFAQTVPLSFNKENLSQIGDALLGEKYGWGGFLANRDCSAMTRDFLSPFGIWIPRNSAAQKSFGEYVSLKDLTPKEKEAMILKNGIAFLSLIYLKGHIMLYAGEFEGKALVMQNIWGVRTMEDGKEGRNVIGKAIVSDLYVGANQENVPEKGLLINRVEGIMIKPANSKSNNLVSKYPSVKTIKDNTVFFMDGSSLPYDDKKVKTFDQKLENTDIEDMFTQKYPAFAPISDPTLNDDPGRFRNDAFLKKLYGSSKSEIEKNLTTVNWLPNHGGVKLKFNKNENASAQLQKVSDELDRLPEEYMKYLKKVDGTYYYRKIAKTERLSAHSYGIAIDLDTHYSRYWQWDKTHNFHNEFPKEIVDIFEKHGFIWGGRWYHYDTMHFEYRPELFESID
;
A
#
# COMPACT_ATOMS: atom_id res chain seq x y z
N MET A 1 -20.30 57.87 62.86
CA MET A 1 -21.75 58.04 62.66
C MET A 1 -22.35 56.65 62.38
N SER A 2 -23.16 56.16 63.32
CA SER A 2 -24.33 55.26 63.21
C SER A 2 -24.43 54.33 61.97
N ILE A 3 -24.27 53.00 62.12
CA ILE A 3 -25.32 51.96 62.34
C ILE A 3 -26.28 51.75 61.14
N ARG A 4 -26.28 50.53 60.59
CA ARG A 4 -27.47 49.64 60.64
C ARG A 4 -27.14 48.17 60.37
N ASN A 5 -27.22 47.40 61.45
CA ASN A 5 -27.39 45.95 61.54
C ASN A 5 -28.73 45.49 60.94
N ILE A 6 -28.86 44.19 60.61
CA ILE A 6 -29.64 43.20 61.39
C ILE A 6 -29.61 41.81 60.70
N PHE A 7 -29.11 40.81 61.46
CA PHE A 7 -29.51 39.39 61.62
C PHE A 7 -30.15 38.62 60.43
N LEU A 8 -29.81 37.35 60.14
CA LEU A 8 -30.06 36.18 61.00
C LEU A 8 -29.32 34.92 60.50
N PHE A 9 -29.07 34.05 61.47
CA PHE A 9 -28.40 32.75 61.43
C PHE A 9 -29.38 31.64 60.99
N THR A 10 -28.95 30.71 60.13
CA THR A 10 -29.33 29.28 60.22
C THR A 10 -28.36 28.42 59.43
N GLY A 11 -27.73 27.46 60.12
CA GLY A 11 -26.79 26.52 59.51
C GLY A 11 -27.48 25.35 58.82
N CYS A 12 -26.72 24.66 57.97
CA CYS A 12 -26.59 23.21 57.99
C CYS A 12 -25.52 22.77 56.97
N LEU A 13 -24.66 21.86 57.42
CA LEU A 13 -23.79 21.01 56.61
C LEU A 13 -24.48 20.51 55.34
N PHE A 14 -23.81 20.63 54.21
CA PHE A 14 -23.77 19.54 53.22
C PHE A 14 -22.37 19.44 52.61
N ILE A 15 -21.84 18.23 52.73
CA ILE A 15 -20.59 17.72 52.17
C ILE A 15 -20.68 17.79 50.64
N LEU A 16 -19.72 18.46 50.00
CA LEU A 16 -19.40 18.23 48.59
C LEU A 16 -17.90 17.97 48.49
N THR A 17 -17.54 16.69 48.56
CA THR A 17 -16.26 16.16 48.09
C THR A 17 -16.19 16.33 46.58
N GLY A 18 -15.59 17.43 46.13
CA GLY A 18 -15.23 17.62 44.73
C GLY A 18 -13.93 16.87 44.42
N CYS A 19 -14.02 15.73 43.74
CA CYS A 19 -12.88 15.04 43.14
C CYS A 19 -12.29 15.89 42.01
N ALA A 20 -11.25 16.67 42.30
CA ALA A 20 -10.40 17.27 41.26
C ALA A 20 -9.41 16.20 40.73
N GLN A 21 -9.40 15.96 39.42
CA GLN A 21 -8.33 15.18 38.79
C GLN A 21 -7.02 15.96 38.91
N LYS A 22 -6.00 15.32 39.49
CA LYS A 22 -4.69 15.88 39.77
C LYS A 22 -3.90 16.05 38.46
N GLU A 23 -3.50 17.28 38.13
CA GLU A 23 -2.57 17.53 37.02
C GLU A 23 -1.19 16.89 37.29
N LEU A 24 -0.57 16.37 36.23
CA LEU A 24 0.73 15.71 36.27
C LEU A 24 1.83 16.69 36.74
N THR A 25 2.55 16.29 37.79
CA THR A 25 3.69 17.06 38.32
C THR A 25 4.97 16.82 37.52
N PRO A 26 5.97 17.72 37.56
CA PRO A 26 7.27 17.51 36.92
C PRO A 26 7.99 16.22 37.36
N GLN A 27 7.77 15.76 38.59
CA GLN A 27 8.35 14.51 39.12
C GLN A 27 7.76 13.26 38.45
N THR A 28 6.46 13.23 38.18
CA THR A 28 5.82 12.15 37.42
C THR A 28 6.29 12.09 35.96
N ALA A 29 6.53 13.24 35.31
CA ALA A 29 7.09 13.29 33.96
C ALA A 29 8.56 12.82 33.87
N ILE A 30 9.34 13.00 34.95
CA ILE A 30 10.71 12.47 35.05
C ILE A 30 10.69 10.95 35.25
N ALA A 31 9.75 10.43 36.05
CA ALA A 31 9.58 8.98 36.24
C ALA A 31 9.20 8.25 34.95
N GLU A 32 8.30 8.80 34.13
CA GLU A 32 7.95 8.24 32.81
C GLU A 32 9.15 8.16 31.85
N LYS A 33 10.05 9.16 31.87
CA LYS A 33 11.27 9.15 31.05
C LYS A 33 12.23 8.03 31.46
N THR A 34 12.34 7.72 32.76
CA THR A 34 13.18 6.63 33.25
C THR A 34 12.59 5.26 32.87
N ALA A 35 11.28 5.07 33.06
CA ALA A 35 10.58 3.84 32.67
C ALA A 35 10.71 3.53 31.16
N SER A 36 10.68 4.56 30.30
CA SER A 36 10.89 4.38 28.86
C SER A 36 12.27 3.81 28.49
N LYS A 37 13.29 4.08 29.32
CA LYS A 37 14.67 3.61 29.09
C LYS A 37 14.84 2.16 29.56
N GLU A 38 14.16 1.79 30.64
CA GLU A 38 14.15 0.42 31.17
C GLU A 38 13.45 -0.57 30.23
N MET A 39 12.51 -0.12 29.39
CA MET A 39 11.85 -0.97 28.39
C MET A 39 12.73 -1.32 27.17
N LEU A 40 13.85 -0.62 26.94
CA LEU A 40 14.70 -0.81 25.75
C LEU A 40 15.86 -1.75 26.06
N LEU A 41 15.63 -3.05 25.83
CA LEU A 41 16.56 -4.12 26.19
C LEU A 41 17.65 -4.40 25.14
N TYR A 42 17.52 -3.85 23.93
CA TYR A 42 18.39 -4.17 22.79
C TYR A 42 19.23 -2.97 22.35
N PRO A 43 20.39 -3.19 21.70
CA PRO A 43 21.16 -2.11 21.09
C PRO A 43 20.31 -1.35 20.07
N GLN A 44 20.36 -0.01 20.12
CA GLN A 44 19.60 0.86 19.22
C GLN A 44 20.45 1.23 18.00
N ASN A 45 20.86 0.22 17.23
CA ASN A 45 21.53 0.36 15.93
C ASN A 45 21.19 -0.85 15.04
N VAL A 46 21.26 -0.71 13.73
CA VAL A 46 20.92 -1.77 12.77
C VAL A 46 22.10 -2.67 12.43
N ASN A 47 23.34 -2.19 12.62
CA ASN A 47 24.55 -2.90 12.20
C ASN A 47 24.66 -4.34 12.75
N PHE A 48 24.26 -4.60 14.01
CA PHE A 48 24.30 -5.95 14.58
C PHE A 48 23.27 -6.91 13.98
N LEU A 49 22.14 -6.38 13.51
CA LEU A 49 21.08 -7.16 12.85
C LEU A 49 21.36 -7.38 11.37
N ALA A 50 22.12 -6.47 10.76
CA ALA A 50 22.46 -6.53 9.35
C ALA A 50 23.65 -7.47 9.02
N GLN A 51 24.35 -8.02 10.04
CA GLN A 51 25.60 -8.77 9.83
C GLN A 51 25.43 -10.03 8.97
N ASN A 52 24.30 -10.74 9.13
CA ASN A 52 24.04 -12.02 8.48
C ASN A 52 23.04 -11.91 7.32
N ILE A 53 22.80 -10.70 6.81
CA ILE A 53 21.86 -10.50 5.70
C ILE A 53 22.51 -10.93 4.40
N THR A 54 21.94 -11.96 3.79
CA THR A 54 22.25 -12.32 2.41
C THR A 54 21.72 -11.24 1.47
N PRO A 55 22.55 -10.64 0.60
CA PRO A 55 22.08 -9.67 -0.38
C PRO A 55 20.92 -10.23 -1.20
N GLN A 56 19.85 -9.46 -1.30
CA GLN A 56 18.65 -9.84 -2.05
C GLN A 56 18.50 -8.97 -3.28
N SER A 57 18.10 -9.56 -4.40
CA SER A 57 17.52 -8.82 -5.51
C SER A 57 16.03 -8.68 -5.24
N VAL A 58 15.57 -7.47 -4.96
CA VAL A 58 14.15 -7.21 -4.77
C VAL A 58 13.58 -6.69 -6.08
N ALA A 59 12.54 -7.33 -6.60
CA ALA A 59 11.85 -6.89 -7.81
C ALA A 59 11.33 -5.45 -7.62
N GLN A 60 11.67 -4.59 -8.58
CA GLN A 60 11.36 -3.16 -8.61
C GLN A 60 10.29 -2.83 -9.66
N ASP A 61 9.73 -3.88 -10.27
CA ASP A 61 9.05 -3.85 -11.57
C ASP A 61 7.84 -2.91 -11.62
N ASP A 62 7.30 -2.51 -10.46
CA ASP A 62 6.19 -1.57 -10.35
C ASP A 62 6.49 -0.27 -9.59
N PHE A 63 7.71 -0.05 -9.07
CA PHE A 63 8.01 1.13 -8.25
C PHE A 63 7.72 2.43 -8.99
N THR A 64 8.27 2.56 -10.20
CA THR A 64 8.06 3.74 -11.05
C THR A 64 6.58 3.90 -11.37
N TYR A 65 5.89 2.82 -11.76
CA TYR A 65 4.47 2.88 -12.08
C TYR A 65 3.63 3.38 -10.89
N ARG A 66 3.85 2.81 -9.70
CA ARG A 66 3.08 3.15 -8.50
C ARG A 66 3.43 4.52 -7.94
N TYR A 67 4.72 4.82 -7.79
CA TYR A 67 5.21 6.09 -7.24
C TYR A 67 4.79 7.29 -8.12
N TYR A 68 4.83 7.14 -9.44
CA TYR A 68 4.44 8.19 -10.39
C TYR A 68 2.99 8.08 -10.90
N SER A 69 2.18 7.18 -10.34
CA SER A 69 0.77 6.97 -10.74
C SER A 69 -0.10 8.24 -10.79
N PRO A 70 0.09 9.30 -9.98
CA PRO A 70 -0.66 10.55 -10.16
C PRO A 70 -0.48 11.19 -11.54
N TRP A 71 0.67 10.99 -12.18
CA TRP A 71 0.96 11.54 -13.50
C TRP A 71 0.54 10.63 -14.66
N PHE A 72 0.32 9.34 -14.41
CA PHE A 72 -0.20 8.42 -15.44
C PHE A 72 -1.72 8.47 -15.57
N ARG A 73 -2.40 9.03 -14.56
CA ARG A 73 -3.86 9.19 -14.56
C ARG A 73 -4.26 10.50 -15.20
N THR A 74 -5.40 10.49 -15.90
CA THR A 74 -6.03 11.71 -16.43
C THR A 74 -6.99 12.36 -15.46
N HIS A 75 -7.43 11.62 -14.43
CA HIS A 75 -8.39 12.08 -13.43
C HIS A 75 -8.02 11.52 -12.05
N VAL A 76 -8.49 12.19 -10.99
CA VAL A 76 -8.47 11.59 -9.64
C VAL A 76 -9.25 10.28 -9.62
N SER A 77 -8.78 9.31 -8.84
CA SER A 77 -9.32 7.94 -8.85
C SER A 77 -10.50 7.72 -7.91
N SER A 78 -10.57 8.49 -6.82
CA SER A 78 -11.56 8.29 -5.78
C SER A 78 -12.92 8.88 -6.18
N LYS A 79 -14.01 8.21 -5.77
CA LYS A 79 -15.35 8.81 -5.86
C LYS A 79 -15.46 9.97 -4.87
N LYS A 80 -16.26 10.99 -5.22
CA LYS A 80 -16.46 12.22 -4.41
C LYS A 80 -16.74 11.92 -2.94
N ASP A 81 -17.68 11.01 -2.66
CA ASP A 81 -18.10 10.70 -1.30
C ASP A 81 -17.05 9.94 -0.47
N ASP A 82 -16.19 9.16 -1.13
CA ASP A 82 -15.09 8.44 -0.51
C ASP A 82 -13.90 9.38 -0.26
N ALA A 83 -13.60 10.26 -1.21
CA ALA A 83 -12.51 11.23 -1.12
C ALA A 83 -12.74 12.27 0.00
N LEU A 84 -13.99 12.71 0.16
CA LEU A 84 -14.37 13.78 1.10
C LEU A 84 -15.10 13.24 2.34
N TRP A 85 -14.81 12.00 2.73
CA TRP A 85 -15.33 11.36 3.95
C TRP A 85 -15.08 12.19 5.22
N ALA A 86 -13.97 12.94 5.23
CA ALA A 86 -13.56 13.82 6.31
C ALA A 86 -14.62 14.87 6.61
N ASN A 87 -15.33 15.37 5.58
CA ASN A 87 -16.36 16.38 5.78
C ASN A 87 -17.49 15.87 6.67
N ARG A 88 -17.90 14.61 6.46
CA ARG A 88 -18.94 13.96 7.28
C ARG A 88 -18.44 13.63 8.68
N SER A 89 -17.21 13.15 8.79
CA SER A 89 -16.67 12.63 10.07
C SER A 89 -16.27 13.75 11.03
N TYR A 90 -15.69 14.82 10.50
CA TYR A 90 -15.23 15.98 11.27
C TYR A 90 -16.27 17.10 11.36
N GLY A 91 -17.34 17.05 10.54
CA GLY A 91 -18.51 17.93 10.68
C GLY A 91 -19.34 17.70 11.95
N LEU A 92 -19.09 16.61 12.69
CA LEU A 92 -19.79 16.28 13.93
C LEU A 92 -19.39 17.24 15.07
N LYS A 93 -20.40 17.92 15.64
CA LYS A 93 -20.24 18.95 16.68
C LYS A 93 -19.93 18.37 18.06
N ASN A 94 -19.31 19.16 18.92
CA ASN A 94 -19.01 18.83 20.32
C ASN A 94 -18.12 17.59 20.53
N ARG A 95 -17.30 17.23 19.54
CA ARG A 95 -16.42 16.04 19.59
C ARG A 95 -14.93 16.37 19.64
N TYR A 96 -14.53 17.48 19.04
CA TYR A 96 -13.13 17.81 18.78
C TYR A 96 -12.70 19.04 19.57
N TYR A 97 -11.42 19.04 19.93
CA TYR A 97 -10.76 20.07 20.70
C TYR A 97 -9.67 20.72 19.85
N GLY A 98 -9.58 22.05 19.91
CA GLY A 98 -8.58 22.82 19.17
C GLY A 98 -7.21 22.82 19.86
N GLU A 99 -6.30 23.63 19.33
CA GLU A 99 -4.94 23.82 19.83
C GLU A 99 -4.87 24.31 21.29
N ASN A 100 -5.91 25.01 21.76
CA ASN A 100 -6.04 25.49 23.14
C ASN A 100 -6.71 24.48 24.07
N LEU A 101 -6.95 23.25 23.60
CA LEU A 101 -7.62 22.17 24.31
C LEU A 101 -9.05 22.52 24.78
N GLN A 102 -9.69 23.50 24.12
CA GLN A 102 -11.12 23.78 24.26
C GLN A 102 -11.91 23.14 23.14
N LEU A 103 -13.20 22.88 23.38
CA LEU A 103 -14.10 22.38 22.33
C LEU A 103 -14.12 23.39 21.18
N ILE A 104 -14.01 22.88 19.95
CA ILE A 104 -14.12 23.69 18.74
C ILE A 104 -15.59 24.05 18.55
N ASP A 105 -15.85 25.33 18.30
CA ASP A 105 -17.20 25.83 18.09
C ASP A 105 -17.84 25.22 16.82
N GLY A 106 -19.16 25.06 16.86
CA GLY A 106 -19.87 24.44 15.75
C GLY A 106 -19.80 25.26 14.47
N ASP A 107 -19.90 26.58 14.56
CA ASP A 107 -19.85 27.47 13.40
C ASP A 107 -18.44 27.49 12.79
N GLU A 108 -17.39 27.36 13.62
CA GLU A 108 -16.01 27.21 13.14
C GLU A 108 -15.84 25.92 12.33
N ILE A 109 -16.38 24.80 12.79
CA ILE A 109 -16.37 23.55 12.02
C ILE A 109 -17.13 23.72 10.70
N ASP A 110 -18.32 24.35 10.72
CA ASP A 110 -19.11 24.54 9.50
C ASP A 110 -18.39 25.44 8.49
N ALA A 111 -17.68 26.48 8.95
CA ALA A 111 -16.88 27.33 8.10
C ALA A 111 -15.77 26.54 7.37
N ILE A 112 -15.04 25.67 8.08
CA ILE A 112 -13.98 24.82 7.49
C ILE A 112 -14.58 23.86 6.45
N ILE A 113 -15.71 23.23 6.78
CA ILE A 113 -16.39 22.30 5.87
C ILE A 113 -16.91 23.02 4.62
N ASN A 114 -17.49 24.20 4.80
CA ASN A 114 -17.98 25.02 3.70
C ASN A 114 -16.86 25.48 2.76
N ALA A 115 -15.65 25.72 3.29
CA ALA A 115 -14.47 26.10 2.51
C ALA A 115 -13.99 24.99 1.57
N THR A 116 -14.34 23.72 1.80
CA THR A 116 -13.86 22.58 1.00
C THR A 116 -14.39 22.58 -0.45
N ASN A 117 -15.38 23.42 -0.79
CA ASN A 117 -15.88 23.55 -2.17
C ASN A 117 -16.23 22.20 -2.84
N ILE A 118 -16.98 21.34 -2.13
CA ILE A 118 -17.25 19.94 -2.53
C ILE A 118 -17.85 19.78 -3.93
N GLU A 119 -18.65 20.74 -4.40
CA GLU A 119 -19.25 20.66 -5.75
C GLU A 119 -18.22 20.81 -6.88
N SER A 120 -17.05 21.35 -6.58
CA SER A 120 -15.96 21.45 -7.56
C SER A 120 -15.10 20.20 -7.61
N TYR A 121 -15.40 19.14 -6.86
CA TYR A 121 -14.59 17.91 -6.83
C TYR A 121 -14.33 17.37 -8.24
N ALA A 122 -13.05 17.10 -8.53
CA ALA A 122 -12.56 16.60 -9.81
C ALA A 122 -12.84 17.51 -11.01
N SER A 123 -13.02 18.83 -10.80
CA SER A 123 -13.19 19.80 -11.89
C SER A 123 -11.89 20.18 -12.60
N ILE A 124 -10.72 19.96 -11.98
CA ILE A 124 -9.43 20.44 -12.49
C ILE A 124 -8.60 19.31 -13.12
N ASN A 125 -8.34 18.23 -12.38
CA ASN A 125 -7.52 17.08 -12.78
C ASN A 125 -6.14 17.47 -13.38
N ALA A 126 -5.48 18.46 -12.80
CA ALA A 126 -4.19 18.94 -13.29
C ALA A 126 -3.02 18.24 -12.59
N HIS A 127 -1.94 17.98 -13.32
CA HIS A 127 -0.72 17.40 -12.75
C HIS A 127 0.15 18.47 -12.10
N ALA A 128 0.67 18.15 -10.91
CA ALA A 128 1.55 19.02 -10.17
C ALA A 128 2.67 18.23 -9.48
N ILE A 129 3.63 18.96 -8.92
CA ILE A 129 4.74 18.41 -8.16
C ILE A 129 5.00 19.26 -6.91
N MET A 130 5.37 18.61 -5.81
CA MET A 130 5.73 19.29 -4.57
C MET A 130 7.03 20.08 -4.72
N ILE A 131 7.03 21.33 -4.23
CA ILE A 131 8.20 22.23 -4.22
C ILE A 131 8.77 22.43 -2.81
N GLN A 132 8.12 21.85 -1.79
CA GLN A 132 8.60 21.76 -0.41
C GLN A 132 7.89 20.60 0.30
N ASN A 133 8.41 20.17 1.45
CA ASN A 133 7.66 19.24 2.30
C ASN A 133 6.41 19.93 2.85
N ALA A 134 5.31 19.19 2.96
CA ALA A 134 4.06 19.73 3.50
C ALA A 134 3.30 18.70 4.33
N GLN A 135 2.34 19.19 5.11
CA GLN A 135 1.40 18.38 5.86
C GLN A 135 0.11 18.25 5.05
N MET A 136 -0.20 17.04 4.61
CA MET A 136 -1.47 16.70 3.98
C MET A 136 -2.54 16.56 5.06
N ARG A 137 -3.64 17.29 4.87
CA ARG A 137 -4.71 17.45 5.87
C ARG A 137 -6.02 16.83 5.40
N ASN A 138 -6.83 16.34 6.34
CA ASN A 138 -8.18 15.84 6.05
C ASN A 138 -9.18 16.98 5.75
N LEU A 139 -8.92 18.20 6.25
CA LEU A 139 -9.68 19.42 5.98
C LEU A 139 -8.71 20.59 5.69
N PRO A 140 -9.11 21.64 4.95
CA PRO A 140 -8.23 22.73 4.53
C PRO A 140 -7.94 23.72 5.67
N THR A 141 -7.21 23.26 6.70
CA THR A 141 -6.78 24.06 7.85
C THR A 141 -5.52 23.50 8.50
N ASP A 142 -4.69 24.39 9.02
CA ASP A 142 -3.53 24.05 9.86
C ASP A 142 -3.91 23.77 11.32
N LYS A 143 -5.13 24.14 11.74
CA LYS A 143 -5.60 23.93 13.10
C LYS A 143 -5.79 22.42 13.37
N PRO A 144 -5.44 21.93 14.57
CA PRO A 144 -5.57 20.52 14.91
C PRO A 144 -6.99 20.18 15.39
N PHE A 145 -7.41 18.94 15.15
CA PHE A 145 -8.58 18.36 15.82
C PHE A 145 -8.11 17.26 16.77
N PHE A 146 -8.13 17.54 18.06
CA PHE A 146 -7.84 16.56 19.10
C PHE A 146 -9.13 15.95 19.66
N LYS A 147 -9.03 14.78 20.28
CA LYS A 147 -10.02 14.35 21.29
C LYS A 147 -9.56 14.78 22.69
N LYS A 148 -10.41 14.53 23.69
CA LYS A 148 -10.13 14.83 25.11
C LYS A 148 -8.76 14.27 25.53
N THR A 149 -7.92 15.14 26.09
CA THR A 149 -6.58 14.80 26.61
C THR A 149 -6.59 13.87 27.82
N THR A 150 -7.74 13.74 28.50
CA THR A 150 -7.91 12.81 29.61
C THR A 150 -8.04 11.35 29.17
N LEU A 151 -8.19 11.09 27.86
CA LEU A 151 -8.26 9.74 27.31
C LEU A 151 -6.84 9.26 26.89
N PRO A 152 -6.42 8.04 27.27
CA PRO A 152 -5.11 7.52 26.91
C PRO A 152 -4.92 7.38 25.39
N GLY A 153 -3.86 7.99 24.85
CA GLY A 153 -3.59 7.96 23.40
C GLY A 153 -4.47 8.90 22.59
N GLU A 154 -5.05 9.90 23.24
CA GLU A 154 -5.83 10.99 22.65
C GLU A 154 -5.22 12.34 23.06
N GLY A 155 -5.69 13.45 22.49
CA GLY A 155 -5.08 14.76 22.73
C GLY A 155 -3.80 14.96 21.93
N TYR A 156 -2.98 15.95 22.29
CA TYR A 156 -1.65 16.12 21.67
C TYR A 156 -0.79 14.86 21.89
N PRO A 157 -0.09 14.33 20.87
CA PRO A 157 0.10 14.88 19.51
C PRO A 157 -0.83 14.29 18.43
N PHE A 158 -1.94 13.64 18.80
CA PHE A 158 -2.86 12.95 17.89
C PHE A 158 -3.85 13.90 17.21
N ASP A 159 -3.33 14.75 16.33
CA ASP A 159 -4.15 15.58 15.47
C ASP A 159 -4.86 14.73 14.41
N TYR A 160 -6.18 14.60 14.53
CA TYR A 160 -7.00 13.77 13.64
C TYR A 160 -7.18 14.37 12.24
N LEU A 161 -6.89 15.66 12.04
CA LEU A 161 -6.85 16.24 10.70
C LEU A 161 -5.55 15.92 9.96
N GLN A 162 -4.51 15.43 10.66
CA GLN A 162 -3.26 15.07 10.02
C GLN A 162 -3.39 13.73 9.25
N THR A 163 -3.20 13.76 7.94
CA THR A 163 -3.27 12.58 7.06
C THR A 163 -1.87 11.98 6.84
N SER A 164 -0.96 12.78 6.28
CA SER A 164 0.39 12.36 5.96
C SER A 164 1.33 13.56 5.82
N ARG A 165 2.62 13.38 6.12
CA ARG A 165 3.65 14.24 5.51
C ARG A 165 3.83 13.83 4.04
N ILE A 166 4.02 14.80 3.15
CA ILE A 166 4.42 14.60 1.77
C ILE A 166 5.82 15.20 1.55
N HIS A 167 6.67 14.49 0.81
CA HIS A 167 8.03 14.91 0.53
C HIS A 167 8.08 15.96 -0.58
N VAL A 168 9.15 16.75 -0.61
CA VAL A 168 9.54 17.55 -1.78
C VAL A 168 9.67 16.65 -3.02
N ALA A 169 9.38 17.21 -4.20
CA ALA A 169 9.41 16.52 -5.49
C ALA A 169 8.44 15.33 -5.65
N GLU A 170 7.50 15.13 -4.71
CA GLU A 170 6.46 14.10 -4.85
C GLU A 170 5.48 14.48 -5.99
N PRO A 171 5.16 13.55 -6.91
CA PRO A 171 4.12 13.71 -7.93
C PRO A 171 2.72 13.75 -7.33
N ILE A 172 1.87 14.66 -7.80
CA ILE A 172 0.47 14.76 -7.38
C ILE A 172 -0.45 15.08 -8.56
N ILE A 173 -1.75 14.79 -8.39
CA ILE A 173 -2.83 15.25 -9.26
C ILE A 173 -3.83 16.07 -8.43
N ILE A 174 -4.23 17.23 -8.96
CA ILE A 174 -5.12 18.17 -8.28
C ILE A 174 -6.56 17.89 -8.68
N SER A 175 -7.42 17.70 -7.69
CA SER A 175 -8.87 17.56 -7.88
C SER A 175 -9.53 18.92 -8.10
N HIS A 176 -9.38 19.81 -7.11
CA HIS A 176 -10.03 21.12 -7.04
C HIS A 176 -9.41 21.98 -5.93
N TYR A 177 -9.77 23.27 -5.91
CA TYR A 177 -9.37 24.22 -4.87
C TYR A 177 -10.49 24.50 -3.86
N SER A 178 -10.10 24.89 -2.65
CA SER A 178 -10.99 25.49 -1.65
C SER A 178 -11.64 26.77 -2.20
N LYS A 179 -12.72 27.24 -1.57
CA LYS A 179 -13.49 28.41 -2.05
C LYS A 179 -12.65 29.69 -2.17
N ASP A 180 -11.66 29.85 -1.31
CA ASP A 180 -10.73 30.98 -1.28
C ASP A 180 -9.46 30.75 -2.12
N GLY A 181 -9.27 29.56 -2.67
CA GLY A 181 -8.09 29.18 -3.44
C GLY A 181 -6.81 28.96 -2.61
N ALA A 182 -6.87 29.01 -1.27
CA ALA A 182 -5.69 28.84 -0.41
C ALA A 182 -5.23 27.37 -0.31
N TRP A 183 -6.14 26.42 -0.51
CA TRP A 183 -5.87 24.99 -0.41
C TRP A 183 -6.31 24.25 -1.67
N ALA A 184 -5.64 23.15 -1.98
CA ALA A 184 -6.04 22.21 -3.03
C ALA A 184 -6.25 20.82 -2.45
N PHE A 185 -7.35 20.16 -2.86
CA PHE A 185 -7.51 18.73 -2.62
C PHE A 185 -6.78 17.95 -3.72
N ILE A 186 -5.90 17.04 -3.32
CA ILE A 186 -5.00 16.33 -4.22
C ILE A 186 -5.01 14.82 -3.97
N GLU A 187 -4.53 14.05 -4.95
CA GLU A 187 -4.12 12.65 -4.77
C GLU A 187 -2.62 12.51 -5.09
N SER A 188 -1.87 11.94 -4.14
CA SER A 188 -0.51 11.43 -4.34
C SER A 188 -0.54 9.94 -4.68
N SER A 189 0.62 9.30 -4.80
CA SER A 189 0.70 7.85 -5.02
C SER A 189 0.14 7.03 -3.85
N PHE A 190 0.15 7.58 -2.63
CA PHE A 190 -0.10 6.81 -1.40
C PHE A 190 -1.24 7.35 -0.53
N ALA A 191 -1.69 8.59 -0.73
CA ALA A 191 -2.75 9.24 0.04
C ALA A 191 -3.40 10.40 -0.72
N SER A 192 -4.58 10.82 -0.27
CA SER A 192 -5.29 12.01 -0.73
C SER A 192 -5.62 12.95 0.45
N GLY A 193 -5.76 14.24 0.17
CA GLY A 193 -6.06 15.25 1.17
C GLY A 193 -5.79 16.67 0.68
N TRP A 194 -5.88 17.62 1.61
CA TRP A 194 -5.68 19.05 1.37
C TRP A 194 -4.22 19.44 1.57
N LEU A 195 -3.68 20.23 0.63
CA LEU A 195 -2.36 20.87 0.71
C LEU A 195 -2.48 22.38 0.46
N PRO A 196 -1.65 23.22 1.12
CA PRO A 196 -1.57 24.64 0.80
C PRO A 196 -1.09 24.84 -0.63
N VAL A 197 -1.66 25.79 -1.37
CA VAL A 197 -1.31 26.03 -2.78
C VAL A 197 0.15 26.49 -2.95
N GLU A 198 0.79 27.02 -1.91
CA GLU A 198 2.22 27.31 -1.92
C GLU A 198 3.15 26.10 -1.92
N SER A 199 2.64 24.91 -1.65
CA SER A 199 3.48 23.72 -1.48
C SER A 199 3.83 23.00 -2.79
N PHE A 200 3.18 23.35 -3.91
CA PHE A 200 3.36 22.67 -5.20
C PHE A 200 3.34 23.64 -6.39
N VAL A 201 3.65 23.12 -7.57
CA VAL A 201 3.52 23.83 -8.85
C VAL A 201 2.98 22.90 -9.95
N LEU A 202 2.16 23.43 -10.86
CA LEU A 202 1.64 22.70 -12.01
C LEU A 202 2.77 22.34 -12.98
N VAL A 203 2.74 21.14 -13.54
CA VAL A 203 3.72 20.68 -14.53
C VAL A 203 3.03 20.13 -15.78
N ASP A 204 3.53 20.53 -16.95
CA ASP A 204 3.01 20.07 -18.23
C ASP A 204 3.52 18.66 -18.61
N ALA A 205 3.02 18.12 -19.71
CA ALA A 205 3.43 16.80 -20.18
C ALA A 205 4.93 16.71 -20.50
N LYS A 206 5.54 17.78 -21.04
CA LYS A 206 6.97 17.81 -21.39
C LYS A 206 7.83 17.71 -20.13
N ALA A 207 7.52 18.52 -19.12
CA ALA A 207 8.19 18.55 -17.82
C ALA A 207 8.09 17.20 -17.10
N ARG A 208 6.91 16.55 -17.16
CA ARG A 208 6.69 15.22 -16.57
C ARG A 208 7.46 14.13 -17.29
N THR A 209 7.41 14.08 -18.62
CA THR A 209 8.14 13.07 -19.41
C THR A 209 9.64 13.16 -19.17
N GLU A 210 10.21 14.38 -19.13
CA GLU A 210 11.62 14.59 -18.82
C GLU A 210 11.97 14.14 -17.40
N PHE A 211 11.14 14.48 -16.40
CA PHE A 211 11.36 14.05 -15.02
C PHE A 211 11.34 12.52 -14.88
N LEU A 212 10.41 11.86 -15.58
CA LEU A 212 10.25 10.40 -15.53
C LEU A 212 11.45 9.66 -16.13
N SER A 213 12.02 10.15 -17.23
CA SER A 213 13.17 9.51 -17.89
C SER A 213 14.52 9.77 -17.22
N THR A 214 14.62 10.78 -16.37
CA THR A 214 15.88 11.17 -15.72
C THR A 214 16.28 10.20 -14.61
N VAL A 215 17.58 9.93 -14.45
CA VAL A 215 18.13 9.14 -13.34
C VAL A 215 17.82 9.83 -12.01
N LYS A 216 17.55 9.03 -10.96
CA LYS A 216 17.08 9.54 -9.67
C LYS A 216 18.03 9.14 -8.55
N ILE A 217 18.09 9.97 -7.52
CA ILE A 217 18.75 9.70 -6.25
C ILE A 217 17.71 9.65 -5.13
N ALA A 218 17.95 8.80 -4.13
CA ALA A 218 17.21 8.80 -2.88
C ALA A 218 18.07 9.45 -1.79
N ILE A 219 17.45 10.29 -0.96
CA ILE A 219 18.07 10.81 0.25
C ILE A 219 18.25 9.67 1.26
N THR A 220 19.45 9.52 1.82
CA THR A 220 19.84 8.43 2.72
C THR A 220 20.11 8.87 4.16
N LYS A 221 19.91 10.17 4.45
CA LYS A 221 20.03 10.76 5.78
C LYS A 221 18.85 11.66 6.10
N ASP A 222 18.48 11.73 7.36
CA ASP A 222 17.38 12.57 7.80
C ASP A 222 17.81 14.01 8.10
N ASN A 223 16.91 14.96 7.80
CA ASN A 223 17.06 16.40 8.05
C ASN A 223 18.27 17.03 7.36
N VAL A 224 18.60 16.57 6.16
CA VAL A 224 19.69 17.17 5.37
C VAL A 224 19.21 18.46 4.71
N PRO A 225 19.98 19.57 4.79
CA PRO A 225 19.63 20.80 4.11
C PRO A 225 19.95 20.70 2.61
N LEU A 226 19.00 21.11 1.77
CA LEU A 226 19.19 21.23 0.33
C LEU A 226 19.49 22.69 -0.03
N TYR A 227 20.50 22.89 -0.88
CA TYR A 227 20.93 24.20 -1.34
C TYR A 227 20.89 24.28 -2.87
N ASN A 228 20.60 25.47 -3.39
CA ASN A 228 20.76 25.73 -4.82
C ASN A 228 22.22 26.01 -5.21
N GLY A 229 22.48 26.19 -6.51
CA GLY A 229 23.82 26.51 -7.03
C GLY A 229 24.47 27.79 -6.48
N LYS A 230 23.68 28.68 -5.85
CA LYS A 230 24.16 29.90 -5.15
C LYS A 230 24.29 29.70 -3.63
N GLN A 231 24.28 28.45 -3.17
CA GLN A 231 24.34 28.05 -1.75
C GLN A 231 23.24 28.65 -0.88
N ARG A 232 22.06 28.93 -1.45
CA ARG A 232 20.90 29.36 -0.67
C ARG A 232 20.10 28.15 -0.23
N PHE A 233 19.74 28.11 1.05
CA PHE A 233 18.89 27.07 1.61
C PHE A 233 17.53 27.07 0.91
N ILE A 234 17.06 25.88 0.55
CA ILE A 234 15.78 25.66 -0.14
C ILE A 234 14.79 24.97 0.79
N THR A 235 15.12 23.76 1.25
CA THR A 235 14.30 22.97 2.17
C THR A 235 15.17 21.93 2.85
N TYR A 236 14.69 21.37 3.96
CA TYR A 236 15.20 20.10 4.45
C TYR A 236 14.66 18.94 3.62
N ALA A 237 15.43 17.87 3.50
CA ALA A 237 14.99 16.58 2.99
C ALA A 237 15.33 15.48 4.00
N LYS A 238 14.65 14.35 3.84
CA LYS A 238 14.74 13.20 4.73
C LYS A 238 14.74 11.91 3.91
N VAL A 239 15.09 10.80 4.56
CA VAL A 239 14.94 9.47 3.98
C VAL A 239 13.52 9.31 3.42
N GLY A 240 13.43 8.86 2.17
CA GLY A 240 12.19 8.73 1.40
C GLY A 240 11.96 9.83 0.36
N ALA A 241 12.71 10.92 0.37
CA ALA A 241 12.71 11.89 -0.72
C ALA A 241 13.53 11.38 -1.92
N ILE A 242 12.97 11.49 -3.13
CA ILE A 242 13.60 11.07 -4.39
C ILE A 242 13.67 12.27 -5.35
N LEU A 243 14.86 12.52 -5.91
CA LEU A 243 15.14 13.68 -6.75
C LEU A 243 15.83 13.27 -8.06
N PRO A 244 15.52 13.90 -9.20
CA PRO A 244 16.23 13.66 -10.45
C PRO A 244 17.61 14.32 -10.44
N ILE A 245 18.58 13.72 -11.14
CA ILE A 245 19.92 14.28 -11.33
C ILE A 245 20.22 14.59 -12.79
N SER A 246 20.87 15.73 -13.03
CA SER A 246 21.35 16.13 -14.34
C SER A 246 22.77 15.67 -14.61
N SER A 247 23.60 15.60 -13.56
CA SER A 247 24.98 15.10 -13.62
C SER A 247 25.50 14.80 -12.21
N GLU A 248 26.70 14.26 -12.11
CA GLU A 248 27.44 14.05 -10.87
C GLU A 248 28.94 14.25 -11.09
N ASP A 249 29.65 14.59 -10.02
CA ASP A 249 31.12 14.51 -9.93
C ASP A 249 31.52 13.60 -8.76
N ASP A 250 32.79 13.63 -8.33
CA ASP A 250 33.29 12.76 -7.26
C ASP A 250 32.61 13.02 -5.90
N ASP A 251 32.13 14.24 -5.64
CA ASP A 251 31.67 14.68 -4.33
C ASP A 251 30.15 14.98 -4.29
N PHE A 252 29.56 15.36 -5.43
CA PHE A 252 28.21 15.91 -5.52
C PHE A 252 27.36 15.28 -6.60
N PHE A 253 26.07 15.17 -6.30
CA PHE A 253 25.00 15.09 -7.28
C PHE A 253 24.51 16.50 -7.62
N TYR A 254 24.44 16.80 -8.92
CA TYR A 254 23.77 17.99 -9.44
C TYR A 254 22.32 17.61 -9.77
N ALA A 255 21.48 17.75 -8.75
CA ALA A 255 20.06 17.44 -8.81
C ALA A 255 19.24 18.65 -9.30
N TYR A 256 17.97 18.43 -9.62
CA TYR A 256 17.03 19.52 -9.77
C TYR A 256 15.69 19.19 -9.15
N MET A 257 14.92 20.22 -8.84
CA MET A 257 13.50 20.13 -8.53
C MET A 257 12.76 21.22 -9.30
N TYR A 258 11.43 21.16 -9.32
CA TYR A 258 10.65 22.29 -9.77
C TYR A 258 10.43 23.27 -8.62
N THR A 259 10.38 24.54 -8.96
CA THR A 259 9.87 25.64 -8.14
C THR A 259 8.94 26.48 -9.02
N ARG A 260 8.47 27.62 -8.51
CA ARG A 260 7.58 28.51 -9.25
C ARG A 260 8.20 29.88 -9.46
N ASP A 261 7.91 30.49 -10.60
CA ASP A 261 8.24 31.90 -10.86
C ASP A 261 7.21 32.85 -10.22
N ALA A 262 7.37 34.16 -10.45
CA ALA A 262 6.44 35.17 -9.94
C ALA A 262 5.02 35.07 -10.53
N ALA A 263 4.86 34.36 -11.65
CA ALA A 263 3.59 34.09 -12.31
C ALA A 263 3.05 32.68 -11.99
N PHE A 264 3.64 31.98 -11.03
CA PHE A 264 3.29 30.63 -10.59
C PHE A 264 3.52 29.53 -11.64
N ASN A 265 4.32 29.79 -12.67
CA ASN A 265 4.72 28.77 -13.65
C ASN A 265 5.86 27.92 -13.09
N ALA A 266 5.89 26.64 -13.46
CA ALA A 266 6.99 25.75 -13.12
C ALA A 266 8.30 26.19 -13.76
N GLN A 267 9.35 26.25 -12.95
CA GLN A 267 10.72 26.46 -13.38
C GLN A 267 11.65 25.47 -12.67
N LYS A 268 12.72 25.03 -13.33
CA LYS A 268 13.71 24.17 -12.69
C LYS A 268 14.59 24.96 -11.74
N LEU A 269 14.84 24.37 -10.58
CA LEU A 269 15.79 24.84 -9.58
C LEU A 269 16.87 23.77 -9.43
N GLU A 270 18.09 24.12 -9.82
CA GLU A 270 19.26 23.27 -9.61
C GLU A 270 19.60 23.19 -8.12
N LEU A 271 19.93 21.98 -7.67
CA LEU A 271 20.32 21.63 -6.32
C LEU A 271 21.71 20.98 -6.36
N ARG A 272 22.52 21.29 -5.35
CA ARG A 272 23.82 20.64 -5.14
C ARG A 272 23.74 19.78 -3.89
N ILE A 273 23.82 18.46 -4.07
CA ILE A 273 23.60 17.48 -2.99
C ILE A 273 24.88 16.66 -2.80
N PRO A 274 25.53 16.71 -1.62
CA PRO A 274 26.69 15.87 -1.34
C PRO A 274 26.35 14.38 -1.50
N LYS A 275 27.26 13.59 -2.09
CA LYS A 275 27.11 12.11 -2.18
C LYS A 275 27.02 11.44 -0.81
N SER A 276 27.46 12.09 0.25
CA SER A 276 27.28 11.60 1.63
C SER A 276 25.84 11.70 2.14
N PHE A 277 24.92 12.37 1.44
CA PHE A 277 23.52 12.57 1.81
C PHE A 277 22.53 11.74 0.97
N ALA A 278 22.97 11.19 -0.16
CA ALA A 278 22.10 10.53 -1.12
C ALA A 278 22.84 9.43 -1.88
N GLN A 279 22.10 8.53 -2.53
CA GLN A 279 22.63 7.53 -3.46
C GLN A 279 21.65 7.35 -4.63
N THR A 280 22.16 6.91 -5.79
CA THR A 280 21.31 6.57 -6.94
C THR A 280 20.30 5.49 -6.57
N VAL A 281 19.02 5.70 -6.89
CA VAL A 281 17.95 4.73 -6.65
C VAL A 281 17.86 3.77 -7.84
N PRO A 282 17.64 2.46 -7.63
CA PRO A 282 17.53 1.73 -6.36
C PRO A 282 18.87 1.53 -5.63
N LEU A 283 18.85 1.60 -4.29
CA LEU A 283 19.96 1.13 -3.49
C LEU A 283 20.02 -0.40 -3.51
N SER A 284 21.23 -0.97 -3.52
CA SER A 284 21.41 -2.41 -3.33
C SER A 284 20.98 -2.83 -1.92
N PHE A 285 20.28 -3.97 -1.80
CA PHE A 285 19.82 -4.50 -0.52
C PHE A 285 20.95 -5.26 0.19
N ASN A 286 21.86 -4.53 0.82
CA ASN A 286 23.05 -5.05 1.51
C ASN A 286 23.20 -4.47 2.92
N LYS A 287 24.16 -4.99 3.69
CA LYS A 287 24.40 -4.60 5.08
C LYS A 287 24.63 -3.09 5.23
N GLU A 288 25.45 -2.51 4.36
CA GLU A 288 25.86 -1.11 4.43
C GLU A 288 24.67 -0.18 4.26
N ASN A 289 23.85 -0.40 3.22
CA ASN A 289 22.68 0.42 2.93
C ASN A 289 21.57 0.21 3.97
N LEU A 290 21.37 -1.02 4.45
CA LEU A 290 20.38 -1.30 5.50
C LEU A 290 20.75 -0.62 6.82
N SER A 291 22.04 -0.66 7.20
CA SER A 291 22.52 0.02 8.39
C SER A 291 22.39 1.53 8.22
N GLN A 292 22.78 2.08 7.07
CA GLN A 292 22.68 3.51 6.80
C GLN A 292 21.24 4.04 6.89
N ILE A 293 20.30 3.40 6.20
CA ILE A 293 18.89 3.82 6.21
C ILE A 293 18.25 3.56 7.57
N GLY A 294 18.50 2.40 8.17
CA GLY A 294 17.97 2.04 9.48
C GLY A 294 18.41 3.00 10.58
N ASP A 295 19.71 3.25 10.69
CA ASP A 295 20.27 4.14 11.71
C ASP A 295 19.85 5.60 11.50
N ALA A 296 19.62 6.03 10.26
CA ALA A 296 19.10 7.37 9.98
C ALA A 296 17.69 7.61 10.53
N LEU A 297 16.89 6.56 10.73
CA LEU A 297 15.52 6.66 11.24
C LEU A 297 15.42 6.42 12.75
N LEU A 298 16.35 5.64 13.34
CA LEU A 298 16.32 5.31 14.77
C LEU A 298 16.40 6.56 15.65
N GLY A 299 15.58 6.59 16.70
CA GLY A 299 15.47 7.72 17.61
C GLY A 299 14.59 8.89 17.13
N GLU A 300 14.13 8.91 15.87
CA GLU A 300 13.17 9.91 15.40
C GLU A 300 11.90 9.85 16.26
N LYS A 301 11.40 11.00 16.70
CA LYS A 301 10.18 11.07 17.51
C LYS A 301 8.98 10.51 16.74
N TYR A 302 7.99 9.99 17.45
CA TYR A 302 6.72 9.59 16.87
C TYR A 302 5.90 10.83 16.48
N GLY A 303 5.41 10.87 15.26
CA GLY A 303 4.44 11.87 14.80
C GLY A 303 3.26 11.21 14.10
N TRP A 304 2.09 11.23 14.74
CA TRP A 304 0.84 10.73 14.16
C TRP A 304 0.60 11.35 12.79
N GLY A 305 0.42 10.53 11.75
CA GLY A 305 0.19 11.04 10.39
C GLY A 305 1.37 11.87 9.84
N GLY A 306 2.55 11.84 10.44
CA GLY A 306 3.69 12.69 10.08
C GLY A 306 3.72 14.09 10.73
N PHE A 307 2.92 14.29 11.79
CA PHE A 307 2.84 15.55 12.53
C PHE A 307 4.22 16.06 12.98
N LEU A 308 4.42 17.37 12.92
CA LEU A 308 5.70 18.06 13.15
C LEU A 308 6.87 17.52 12.30
N ALA A 309 6.55 17.07 11.08
CA ALA A 309 7.47 16.50 10.11
C ALA A 309 8.23 15.24 10.59
N ASN A 310 7.69 14.52 11.59
CA ASN A 310 8.19 13.21 12.02
C ASN A 310 7.56 12.08 11.20
N ARG A 311 7.72 10.83 11.65
CA ARG A 311 7.04 9.65 11.08
C ARG A 311 6.18 8.95 12.13
N ASP A 312 5.10 8.33 11.68
CA ASP A 312 4.41 7.27 12.42
C ASP A 312 4.96 5.89 12.02
N CYS A 313 4.36 4.83 12.55
CA CYS A 313 4.78 3.45 12.30
C CYS A 313 4.83 3.11 10.80
N SER A 314 3.79 3.46 10.05
CA SER A 314 3.64 3.12 8.63
C SER A 314 4.39 4.07 7.69
N ALA A 315 4.58 5.34 8.08
CA ALA A 315 5.45 6.25 7.34
C ALA A 315 6.93 5.83 7.47
N MET A 316 7.34 5.31 8.63
CA MET A 316 8.70 4.79 8.84
C MET A 316 9.00 3.59 7.94
N THR A 317 8.09 2.60 7.86
CA THR A 317 8.29 1.42 7.00
C THR A 317 8.35 1.80 5.52
N ARG A 318 7.48 2.73 5.07
CA ARG A 318 7.46 3.20 3.69
C ARG A 318 8.74 3.96 3.33
N ASP A 319 9.12 4.92 4.16
CA ASP A 319 10.31 5.73 3.91
C ASP A 319 11.59 4.88 4.02
N PHE A 320 11.62 3.83 4.86
CA PHE A 320 12.71 2.83 4.88
C PHE A 320 12.83 2.06 3.56
N LEU A 321 11.71 1.62 2.98
CA LEU A 321 11.70 0.74 1.80
C LEU A 321 11.87 1.49 0.47
N SER A 322 11.46 2.76 0.40
CA SER A 322 11.49 3.54 -0.84
C SER A 322 12.88 3.72 -1.49
N PRO A 323 14.01 3.89 -0.77
CA PRO A 323 15.34 3.97 -1.39
C PRO A 323 15.75 2.66 -2.07
N PHE A 324 15.17 1.53 -1.66
CA PHE A 324 15.42 0.22 -2.28
C PHE A 324 14.52 -0.03 -3.50
N GLY A 325 13.74 0.97 -3.93
CA GLY A 325 12.80 0.82 -5.05
C GLY A 325 11.59 -0.05 -4.70
N ILE A 326 11.14 -0.04 -3.45
CA ILE A 326 10.00 -0.82 -2.99
C ILE A 326 8.89 0.13 -2.57
N TRP A 327 7.79 0.15 -3.33
CA TRP A 327 6.63 0.96 -3.03
C TRP A 327 5.67 0.19 -2.12
N ILE A 328 5.17 0.84 -1.07
CA ILE A 328 4.10 0.29 -0.22
C ILE A 328 3.06 1.36 0.11
N PRO A 329 1.80 0.97 0.41
CA PRO A 329 0.74 1.91 0.81
C PRO A 329 1.07 2.71 2.08
N ARG A 330 0.37 3.83 2.28
CA ARG A 330 0.59 4.74 3.42
C ARG A 330 0.18 4.18 4.78
N ASN A 331 -0.93 3.45 4.84
CA ASN A 331 -1.57 3.07 6.10
C ASN A 331 -1.22 1.63 6.48
N SER A 332 -1.00 1.36 7.77
CA SER A 332 -0.62 0.04 8.30
C SER A 332 -1.52 -1.11 7.83
N ALA A 333 -2.85 -0.91 7.80
CA ALA A 333 -3.78 -1.93 7.32
C ALA A 333 -3.66 -2.20 5.82
N ALA A 334 -3.38 -1.17 5.00
CA ALA A 334 -3.17 -1.32 3.57
C ALA A 334 -1.81 -1.95 3.27
N GLN A 335 -0.79 -1.73 4.12
CA GLN A 335 0.51 -2.39 4.01
C GLN A 335 0.44 -3.92 4.16
N LYS A 336 -0.70 -4.50 4.54
CA LYS A 336 -0.93 -5.96 4.43
C LYS A 336 -0.84 -6.50 3.00
N SER A 337 -0.94 -5.63 1.99
CA SER A 337 -0.67 -6.00 0.59
C SER A 337 0.82 -6.07 0.26
N PHE A 338 1.71 -5.90 1.26
CA PHE A 338 3.15 -6.04 1.08
C PHE A 338 3.50 -7.53 0.93
N GLY A 339 3.65 -8.01 -0.30
CA GLY A 339 4.05 -9.40 -0.55
C GLY A 339 3.07 -10.44 0.04
N GLU A 340 3.60 -11.60 0.43
CA GLU A 340 2.82 -12.73 0.92
C GLU A 340 2.35 -12.52 2.36
N TYR A 341 1.03 -12.61 2.61
CA TYR A 341 0.45 -12.51 3.94
C TYR A 341 0.31 -13.90 4.60
N VAL A 342 1.02 -14.09 5.71
CA VAL A 342 0.86 -15.26 6.60
C VAL A 342 0.05 -14.85 7.82
N SER A 343 -1.15 -15.43 7.95
CA SER A 343 -2.00 -15.21 9.12
C SER A 343 -1.37 -15.81 10.38
N LEU A 344 -1.35 -15.03 11.45
CA LEU A 344 -0.92 -15.43 12.78
C LEU A 344 -2.06 -15.36 13.79
N LYS A 345 -3.30 -15.16 13.32
CA LYS A 345 -4.50 -15.17 14.14
C LYS A 345 -4.69 -16.53 14.81
N ASP A 346 -5.26 -16.51 16.00
CA ASP A 346 -5.60 -17.69 16.79
C ASP A 346 -4.42 -18.56 17.25
N LEU A 347 -3.18 -18.19 16.91
CA LEU A 347 -1.95 -18.80 17.44
C LEU A 347 -1.61 -18.24 18.83
N THR A 348 -0.97 -19.06 19.65
CA THR A 348 -0.37 -18.62 20.92
C THR A 348 0.83 -17.71 20.66
N PRO A 349 1.24 -16.84 21.60
CA PRO A 349 2.42 -15.97 21.44
C PRO A 349 3.69 -16.71 21.01
N LYS A 350 3.92 -17.90 21.57
CA LYS A 350 5.08 -18.74 21.24
C LYS A 350 5.01 -19.26 19.79
N GLU A 351 3.84 -19.70 19.35
CA GLU A 351 3.63 -20.13 17.96
C GLU A 351 3.76 -18.97 16.97
N LYS A 352 3.27 -17.78 17.34
CA LYS A 352 3.45 -16.56 16.54
C LYS A 352 4.93 -16.22 16.36
N GLU A 353 5.69 -16.17 17.45
CA GLU A 353 7.14 -15.89 17.40
C GLU A 353 7.87 -16.93 16.55
N ALA A 354 7.57 -18.22 16.73
CA ALA A 354 8.14 -19.30 15.92
C ALA A 354 7.82 -19.15 14.42
N MET A 355 6.58 -18.76 14.08
CA MET A 355 6.19 -18.53 12.68
C MET A 355 6.86 -17.29 12.10
N ILE A 356 7.07 -16.24 12.88
CA ILE A 356 7.80 -15.03 12.45
C ILE A 356 9.26 -15.37 12.16
N LEU A 357 9.94 -16.08 13.08
CA LEU A 357 11.33 -16.50 12.90
C LEU A 357 11.48 -17.43 11.70
N LYS A 358 10.53 -18.35 11.49
CA LYS A 358 10.57 -19.32 10.39
C LYS A 358 10.38 -18.68 9.01
N ASN A 359 9.47 -17.72 8.89
CA ASN A 359 9.05 -17.20 7.58
C ASN A 359 9.61 -15.79 7.27
N GLY A 360 9.96 -15.02 8.29
CA GLY A 360 10.38 -13.63 8.13
C GLY A 360 11.73 -13.49 7.45
N ILE A 361 11.82 -12.54 6.53
CA ILE A 361 13.06 -12.07 5.91
C ILE A 361 13.40 -10.72 6.53
N ALA A 362 14.56 -10.61 7.18
CA ALA A 362 14.97 -9.39 7.85
C ALA A 362 14.94 -8.19 6.88
N PHE A 363 14.30 -7.10 7.31
CA PHE A 363 14.07 -5.85 6.58
C PHE A 363 13.26 -5.95 5.28
N LEU A 364 12.78 -7.15 4.92
CA LEU A 364 11.80 -7.39 3.85
C LEU A 364 10.55 -8.11 4.36
N SER A 365 10.27 -7.98 5.65
CA SER A 365 9.03 -8.47 6.23
C SER A 365 8.41 -7.43 7.14
N LEU A 366 7.08 -7.30 7.08
CA LEU A 366 6.30 -6.41 7.92
C LEU A 366 5.40 -7.22 8.85
N ILE A 367 5.36 -6.87 10.12
CA ILE A 367 4.50 -7.53 11.12
C ILE A 367 3.35 -6.60 11.45
N TYR A 368 2.13 -7.10 11.29
CA TYR A 368 0.90 -6.31 11.41
C TYR A 368 0.08 -6.67 12.65
N LEU A 369 -0.45 -5.63 13.27
CA LEU A 369 -1.57 -5.70 14.22
C LEU A 369 -2.50 -4.50 14.00
N LYS A 370 -3.75 -4.59 14.45
CA LYS A 370 -4.70 -3.49 14.29
C LYS A 370 -4.17 -2.18 14.90
N GLY A 371 -3.90 -1.21 14.03
CA GLY A 371 -3.42 0.13 14.36
C GLY A 371 -1.89 0.28 14.44
N HIS A 372 -1.10 -0.74 14.12
CA HIS A 372 0.36 -0.66 14.16
C HIS A 372 1.03 -1.59 13.13
N ILE A 373 2.19 -1.19 12.64
CA ILE A 373 3.01 -1.98 11.71
C ILE A 373 4.47 -1.87 12.12
N MET A 374 5.22 -2.96 11.95
CA MET A 374 6.61 -3.07 12.37
C MET A 374 7.44 -3.67 11.25
N LEU A 375 8.68 -3.22 11.08
CA LEU A 375 9.63 -3.82 10.16
C LEU A 375 10.36 -4.95 10.89
N TYR A 376 10.18 -6.20 10.46
CA TYR A 376 10.94 -7.31 11.02
C TYR A 376 12.43 -7.10 10.75
N ALA A 377 13.25 -7.12 11.79
CA ALA A 377 14.66 -6.77 11.72
C ALA A 377 15.59 -7.99 11.89
N GLY A 378 15.02 -9.19 12.02
CA GLY A 378 15.76 -10.45 12.14
C GLY A 378 15.66 -11.08 13.52
N GLU A 379 16.52 -12.06 13.74
CA GLU A 379 16.62 -12.81 14.99
C GLU A 379 17.83 -12.37 15.80
N PHE A 380 17.66 -12.24 17.11
CA PHE A 380 18.76 -12.12 18.06
C PHE A 380 18.49 -13.01 19.28
N GLU A 381 19.40 -13.95 19.57
CA GLU A 381 19.29 -14.90 20.69
C GLU A 381 17.93 -15.63 20.77
N GLY A 382 17.41 -16.10 19.62
CA GLY A 382 16.11 -16.79 19.56
C GLY A 382 14.88 -15.88 19.66
N LYS A 383 15.07 -14.55 19.63
CA LYS A 383 13.98 -13.55 19.67
C LYS A 383 13.81 -12.84 18.35
N ALA A 384 12.56 -12.69 17.93
CA ALA A 384 12.21 -11.90 16.76
C ALA A 384 12.29 -10.41 17.09
N LEU A 385 13.24 -9.71 16.49
CA LEU A 385 13.38 -8.26 16.66
C LEU A 385 12.67 -7.51 15.55
N VAL A 386 12.23 -6.31 15.89
CA VAL A 386 11.58 -5.38 14.99
C VAL A 386 12.17 -3.99 15.13
N MET A 387 12.19 -3.27 14.01
CA MET A 387 12.34 -1.82 13.98
C MET A 387 10.95 -1.19 13.85
N GLN A 388 10.64 -0.23 14.71
CA GLN A 388 9.31 0.39 14.76
C GLN A 388 9.35 1.81 15.31
N ASN A 389 8.51 2.70 14.78
CA ASN A 389 8.20 3.98 15.42
C ASN A 389 6.86 3.85 16.16
N ILE A 390 6.93 3.81 17.49
CA ILE A 390 5.81 3.48 18.38
C ILE A 390 5.52 4.62 19.34
N TRP A 391 4.24 4.92 19.56
CA TRP A 391 3.84 5.90 20.56
C TRP A 391 4.09 5.40 21.98
N GLY A 392 3.51 4.26 22.36
CA GLY A 392 3.67 3.71 23.70
C GLY A 392 3.00 2.35 23.87
N VAL A 393 3.37 1.68 24.95
CA VAL A 393 2.80 0.39 25.37
C VAL A 393 1.55 0.65 26.20
N ARG A 394 0.52 -0.18 26.04
CA ARG A 394 -0.72 -0.06 26.84
C ARG A 394 -0.45 -0.50 28.26
N THR A 395 -0.89 0.29 29.24
CA THR A 395 -0.79 -0.03 30.66
C THR A 395 -2.17 -0.15 31.29
N MET A 396 -2.22 -0.76 32.47
CA MET A 396 -3.40 -0.87 33.32
C MET A 396 -3.01 -0.63 34.78
N GLU A 397 -3.53 0.42 35.39
CA GLU A 397 -3.33 0.76 36.81
C GLU A 397 -4.70 1.04 37.44
N ASP A 398 -5.01 0.37 38.55
CA ASP A 398 -6.30 0.49 39.25
C ASP A 398 -7.53 0.36 38.33
N GLY A 399 -7.45 -0.53 37.33
CA GLY A 399 -8.51 -0.75 36.34
C GLY A 399 -8.65 0.35 35.28
N LYS A 400 -7.73 1.32 35.24
CA LYS A 400 -7.69 2.38 34.23
C LYS A 400 -6.60 2.12 33.20
N GLU A 401 -6.98 2.21 31.93
CA GLU A 401 -6.03 2.12 30.83
C GLU A 401 -5.11 3.36 30.83
N GLY A 402 -3.83 3.16 30.50
CA GLY A 402 -2.84 4.22 30.35
C GLY A 402 -1.85 3.93 29.21
N ARG A 403 -0.79 4.73 29.10
CA ARG A 403 0.30 4.52 28.14
C ARG A 403 1.65 4.77 28.81
N ASN A 404 2.56 3.80 28.74
CA ASN A 404 3.98 4.08 28.92
C ASN A 404 4.53 4.57 27.57
N VAL A 405 4.80 5.88 27.46
CA VAL A 405 5.21 6.51 26.21
C VAL A 405 6.68 6.18 25.90
N ILE A 406 6.89 5.64 24.70
CA ILE A 406 8.23 5.48 24.10
C ILE A 406 8.45 6.66 23.12
N GLY A 407 7.47 6.92 22.26
CA GLY A 407 7.34 8.12 21.45
C GLY A 407 8.44 8.32 20.42
N LYS A 408 9.04 7.24 19.91
CA LYS A 408 10.14 7.30 18.93
C LYS A 408 10.37 5.97 18.19
N ALA A 409 11.19 6.03 17.14
CA ALA A 409 11.75 4.88 16.44
C ALA A 409 12.76 4.12 17.30
N ILE A 410 12.55 2.81 17.44
CA ILE A 410 13.37 1.91 18.27
C ILE A 410 13.56 0.55 17.59
N VAL A 411 14.56 -0.19 18.09
CA VAL A 411 14.66 -1.64 17.96
C VAL A 411 14.12 -2.30 19.25
N SER A 412 13.23 -3.28 19.11
CA SER A 412 12.74 -4.07 20.25
C SER A 412 12.34 -5.49 19.82
N ASP A 413 12.05 -6.36 20.78
CA ASP A 413 11.28 -7.57 20.51
C ASP A 413 9.77 -7.27 20.46
N LEU A 414 8.96 -8.32 20.31
CA LEU A 414 7.49 -8.25 20.34
C LEU A 414 6.90 -8.29 21.77
N TYR A 415 7.76 -8.35 22.79
CA TYR A 415 7.42 -8.38 24.21
C TYR A 415 7.74 -7.06 24.93
N VAL A 416 8.14 -6.01 24.19
CA VAL A 416 8.46 -4.69 24.74
C VAL A 416 7.42 -4.22 25.77
N GLY A 417 7.92 -3.87 26.96
CA GLY A 417 7.11 -3.50 28.12
C GLY A 417 6.77 -4.65 29.07
N ALA A 418 7.06 -5.92 28.75
CA ALA A 418 6.80 -7.05 29.65
C ALA A 418 7.56 -7.00 30.98
N ASN A 419 8.63 -6.20 31.06
CA ASN A 419 9.38 -5.94 32.28
C ASN A 419 8.78 -4.83 33.16
N GLN A 420 7.62 -4.29 32.80
CA GLN A 420 6.93 -3.24 33.54
C GLN A 420 5.69 -3.82 34.24
N GLU A 421 5.58 -3.62 35.55
CA GLU A 421 4.49 -4.19 36.37
C GLU A 421 3.09 -3.75 35.91
N ASN A 422 2.99 -2.54 35.37
CA ASN A 422 1.73 -1.96 34.91
C ASN A 422 1.34 -2.35 33.46
N VAL A 423 2.13 -3.20 32.79
CA VAL A 423 1.83 -3.67 31.42
C VAL A 423 1.18 -5.05 31.49
N PRO A 424 -0.13 -5.17 31.17
CA PRO A 424 -0.79 -6.47 31.16
C PRO A 424 -0.32 -7.32 29.97
N GLU A 425 -0.32 -8.64 30.13
CA GLU A 425 0.06 -9.59 29.07
C GLU A 425 -0.71 -9.36 27.76
N LYS A 426 -2.03 -9.12 27.84
CA LYS A 426 -2.89 -8.79 26.68
C LYS A 426 -2.52 -7.47 25.97
N GLY A 427 -1.76 -6.61 26.65
CA GLY A 427 -1.25 -5.33 26.13
C GLY A 427 -0.01 -5.48 25.27
N LEU A 428 0.74 -6.58 25.41
CA LEU A 428 1.96 -6.87 24.67
C LEU A 428 1.69 -7.00 23.16
N LEU A 429 2.68 -6.61 22.34
CA LEU A 429 2.53 -6.59 20.88
C LEU A 429 2.27 -7.99 20.33
N ILE A 430 3.04 -9.00 20.76
CA ILE A 430 2.92 -10.40 20.32
C ILE A 430 1.50 -10.96 20.46
N ASN A 431 0.80 -10.61 21.53
CA ASN A 431 -0.57 -11.06 21.78
C ASN A 431 -1.57 -10.48 20.77
N ARG A 432 -1.24 -9.33 20.17
CA ARG A 432 -2.10 -8.59 19.24
C ARG A 432 -1.71 -8.73 17.78
N VAL A 433 -0.54 -9.31 17.47
CA VAL A 433 -0.10 -9.60 16.10
C VAL A 433 -1.15 -10.46 15.38
N GLU A 434 -1.55 -10.02 14.19
CA GLU A 434 -2.52 -10.68 13.32
C GLU A 434 -1.85 -11.40 12.15
N GLY A 435 -0.67 -10.96 11.71
CA GLY A 435 0.02 -11.56 10.57
C GLY A 435 1.40 -10.98 10.31
N ILE A 436 2.14 -11.67 9.45
CA ILE A 436 3.41 -11.22 8.86
C ILE A 436 3.27 -11.19 7.34
N MET A 437 3.88 -10.19 6.73
CA MET A 437 3.91 -9.93 5.30
C MET A 437 5.35 -10.05 4.81
N ILE A 438 5.62 -10.81 3.76
CA ILE A 438 6.98 -11.21 3.36
C ILE A 438 7.25 -10.89 1.89
N LYS A 439 8.40 -10.26 1.59
CA LYS A 439 8.89 -9.99 0.24
C LYS A 439 10.35 -10.48 0.06
N PRO A 440 10.77 -11.03 -1.10
CA PRO A 440 9.89 -11.53 -2.15
C PRO A 440 8.93 -12.59 -1.60
N ALA A 441 7.75 -12.72 -2.21
CA ALA A 441 6.88 -13.85 -1.90
C ALA A 441 7.68 -15.14 -2.07
N ASN A 442 7.43 -16.14 -1.23
CA ASN A 442 8.09 -17.42 -1.39
C ASN A 442 7.76 -17.92 -2.80
N SER A 443 8.74 -18.33 -3.61
CA SER A 443 8.48 -18.81 -4.97
C SER A 443 7.61 -20.07 -5.01
N LYS A 444 7.32 -20.65 -3.84
CA LYS A 444 6.38 -21.75 -3.59
C LYS A 444 5.06 -21.32 -2.95
N SER A 445 4.86 -20.03 -2.64
CA SER A 445 3.58 -19.53 -2.12
C SER A 445 2.59 -19.40 -3.27
N ASN A 446 1.66 -20.34 -3.32
CA ASN A 446 0.53 -20.22 -4.21
C ASN A 446 -0.39 -19.07 -3.71
N ASN A 447 -0.90 -18.24 -4.62
CA ASN A 447 -1.77 -17.12 -4.24
C ASN A 447 -3.22 -17.55 -3.97
N LEU A 448 -3.52 -18.86 -3.96
CA LEU A 448 -4.88 -19.41 -4.01
C LEU A 448 -5.79 -18.85 -2.91
N VAL A 449 -5.33 -18.84 -1.66
CA VAL A 449 -6.11 -18.37 -0.49
C VAL A 449 -6.48 -16.89 -0.63
N SER A 450 -5.60 -16.07 -1.21
CA SER A 450 -5.84 -14.64 -1.35
C SER A 450 -6.71 -14.27 -2.56
N LYS A 451 -6.75 -15.13 -3.59
CA LYS A 451 -7.37 -14.82 -4.89
C LYS A 451 -8.73 -15.47 -5.09
N TYR A 452 -8.98 -16.58 -4.40
CA TYR A 452 -10.22 -17.34 -4.51
C TYR A 452 -11.02 -17.28 -3.20
N PRO A 453 -12.11 -16.51 -3.12
CA PRO A 453 -12.99 -16.48 -1.95
C PRO A 453 -13.45 -17.84 -1.41
N SER A 454 -13.50 -18.88 -2.25
CA SER A 454 -13.89 -20.23 -1.81
C SER A 454 -12.74 -21.04 -1.20
N VAL A 455 -11.47 -20.62 -1.36
CA VAL A 455 -10.29 -21.29 -0.78
C VAL A 455 -10.04 -20.76 0.62
N LYS A 456 -10.18 -21.63 1.62
CA LYS A 456 -10.07 -21.26 3.05
C LYS A 456 -8.62 -21.17 3.52
N THR A 457 -7.84 -22.21 3.22
CA THR A 457 -6.45 -22.34 3.65
C THR A 457 -5.78 -23.47 2.89
N ILE A 458 -4.46 -23.48 2.88
CA ILE A 458 -3.67 -24.65 2.47
C ILE A 458 -2.84 -25.08 3.65
N LYS A 459 -2.90 -26.38 3.97
CA LYS A 459 -2.18 -26.96 5.10
C LYS A 459 -1.88 -28.42 4.78
N ASP A 460 -0.70 -28.89 5.18
CA ASP A 460 -0.32 -30.30 5.10
C ASP A 460 -0.58 -30.92 3.71
N ASN A 461 -0.09 -30.25 2.65
CA ASN A 461 -0.25 -30.66 1.25
C ASN A 461 -1.71 -30.79 0.77
N THR A 462 -2.62 -30.03 1.40
CA THR A 462 -4.06 -30.09 1.13
C THR A 462 -4.64 -28.69 1.04
N VAL A 463 -5.43 -28.44 0.00
CA VAL A 463 -6.23 -27.22 -0.18
C VAL A 463 -7.60 -27.44 0.44
N PHE A 464 -7.97 -26.61 1.41
CA PHE A 464 -9.26 -26.66 2.09
C PHE A 464 -10.18 -25.55 1.58
N PHE A 465 -11.45 -25.88 1.35
CA PHE A 465 -12.45 -24.95 0.87
C PHE A 465 -13.40 -24.51 1.99
N MET A 466 -14.08 -23.38 1.76
CA MET A 466 -15.01 -22.79 2.74
C MET A 466 -16.22 -23.68 3.04
N ASP A 467 -16.58 -24.60 2.13
CA ASP A 467 -17.65 -25.57 2.33
C ASP A 467 -17.21 -26.85 3.07
N GLY A 468 -15.96 -26.90 3.55
CA GLY A 468 -15.40 -28.01 4.31
C GLY A 468 -14.80 -29.13 3.47
N SER A 469 -14.91 -29.09 2.15
CA SER A 469 -14.24 -30.06 1.26
C SER A 469 -12.75 -29.74 1.09
N SER A 470 -12.00 -30.64 0.45
CA SER A 470 -10.57 -30.47 0.21
C SER A 470 -10.08 -31.16 -1.06
N LEU A 471 -8.90 -30.73 -1.55
CA LEU A 471 -8.16 -31.34 -2.66
C LEU A 471 -6.67 -31.48 -2.30
N PRO A 472 -5.95 -32.51 -2.80
CA PRO A 472 -4.51 -32.59 -2.66
C PRO A 472 -3.83 -31.43 -3.41
N TYR A 473 -2.78 -30.87 -2.81
CA TYR A 473 -2.01 -29.76 -3.41
C TYR A 473 -0.96 -30.27 -4.41
N ASP A 474 -0.06 -31.15 -3.96
CA ASP A 474 1.05 -31.73 -4.74
C ASP A 474 1.00 -33.26 -4.67
N ASP A 475 1.15 -33.95 -5.80
CA ASP A 475 1.25 -35.43 -5.84
C ASP A 475 2.67 -35.96 -5.57
N LYS A 476 3.63 -35.05 -5.40
CA LYS A 476 5.06 -35.25 -5.10
C LYS A 476 5.84 -35.97 -6.19
N LYS A 477 5.31 -36.01 -7.41
CA LYS A 477 5.99 -36.63 -8.56
C LYS A 477 6.73 -35.58 -9.36
N VAL A 478 7.95 -35.92 -9.77
CA VAL A 478 8.66 -35.14 -10.79
C VAL A 478 8.03 -35.44 -12.15
N LYS A 479 7.51 -34.41 -12.81
CA LYS A 479 6.79 -34.50 -14.09
C LYS A 479 7.54 -33.76 -15.20
N THR A 480 7.53 -34.34 -16.41
CA THR A 480 7.93 -33.64 -17.64
C THR A 480 6.89 -32.59 -18.04
N PHE A 481 7.22 -31.70 -18.98
CA PHE A 481 6.28 -30.70 -19.51
C PHE A 481 4.94 -31.32 -19.96
N ASP A 482 4.98 -32.39 -20.76
CA ASP A 482 3.77 -33.08 -21.25
C ASP A 482 2.99 -33.75 -20.11
N GLN A 483 3.69 -34.31 -19.12
CA GLN A 483 3.06 -34.91 -17.94
C GLN A 483 2.36 -33.85 -17.08
N LYS A 484 2.97 -32.67 -16.92
CA LYS A 484 2.34 -31.53 -16.25
C LYS A 484 1.14 -31.02 -17.00
N LEU A 485 1.15 -31.07 -18.33
CA LEU A 485 0.02 -30.65 -19.15
C LEU A 485 -1.17 -31.61 -19.03
N GLU A 486 -0.92 -32.92 -19.02
CA GLU A 486 -1.98 -33.93 -19.02
C GLU A 486 -2.45 -34.32 -17.61
N ASN A 487 -1.54 -34.37 -16.63
CA ASN A 487 -1.79 -34.80 -15.25
C ASN A 487 -1.40 -33.73 -14.24
N THR A 488 -1.86 -32.49 -14.47
CA THR A 488 -1.60 -31.33 -13.62
C THR A 488 -2.14 -31.53 -12.19
N ASP A 489 -1.33 -31.35 -11.16
CA ASP A 489 -1.82 -31.06 -9.80
C ASP A 489 -1.82 -29.55 -9.49
N ILE A 490 -2.23 -29.15 -8.29
CA ILE A 490 -2.39 -27.73 -7.98
C ILE A 490 -1.02 -27.03 -7.88
N GLU A 491 0.03 -27.73 -7.43
CA GLU A 491 1.40 -27.19 -7.38
C GLU A 491 1.95 -26.93 -8.79
N ASP A 492 1.73 -27.86 -9.72
CA ASP A 492 2.19 -27.75 -11.10
C ASP A 492 1.76 -26.45 -11.78
N MET A 493 0.57 -25.92 -11.42
CA MET A 493 0.02 -24.66 -11.94
C MET A 493 0.93 -23.45 -11.70
N PHE A 494 1.83 -23.51 -10.72
CA PHE A 494 2.73 -22.44 -10.31
C PHE A 494 4.17 -22.62 -10.81
N THR A 495 4.45 -23.68 -11.57
CA THR A 495 5.83 -24.03 -11.94
C THR A 495 6.45 -23.11 -13.00
N GLN A 496 5.64 -22.27 -13.65
CA GLN A 496 6.08 -21.23 -14.58
C GLN A 496 5.58 -19.87 -14.12
N LYS A 497 6.47 -18.88 -14.03
CA LYS A 497 6.12 -17.51 -13.65
C LYS A 497 5.44 -16.81 -14.82
N TYR A 498 4.25 -16.28 -14.61
CA TYR A 498 3.57 -15.47 -15.61
C TYR A 498 4.21 -14.07 -15.72
N PRO A 499 4.70 -13.65 -16.91
CA PRO A 499 5.42 -12.39 -17.09
C PRO A 499 4.47 -11.19 -17.29
N ALA A 500 3.60 -10.94 -16.30
CA ALA A 500 2.65 -9.84 -16.33
C ALA A 500 3.35 -8.49 -16.57
N PHE A 501 2.78 -7.65 -17.43
CA PHE A 501 3.21 -6.31 -17.82
C PHE A 501 4.58 -6.20 -18.49
N ALA A 502 5.30 -7.31 -18.62
CA ALA A 502 6.58 -7.35 -19.32
C ALA A 502 6.41 -6.93 -20.79
N PRO A 503 7.46 -6.39 -21.44
CA PRO A 503 7.48 -6.21 -22.88
C PRO A 503 7.01 -7.49 -23.60
N ILE A 504 6.29 -7.34 -24.71
CA ILE A 504 5.87 -8.49 -25.51
C ILE A 504 7.11 -9.00 -26.26
N SER A 505 7.51 -10.22 -25.97
CA SER A 505 8.67 -10.89 -26.55
C SER A 505 8.34 -12.34 -26.89
N ASP A 506 9.15 -12.93 -27.76
CA ASP A 506 9.04 -14.34 -28.12
C ASP A 506 9.28 -15.24 -26.89
N PRO A 507 8.32 -16.10 -26.50
CA PRO A 507 8.48 -17.01 -25.37
C PRO A 507 9.51 -18.12 -25.65
N THR A 508 10.24 -18.53 -24.63
CA THR A 508 11.24 -19.61 -24.78
C THR A 508 10.57 -20.99 -24.92
N LEU A 509 11.28 -21.98 -25.47
CA LEU A 509 10.75 -23.33 -25.68
C LEU A 509 10.06 -23.88 -24.43
N ASN A 510 8.78 -24.26 -24.58
CA ASN A 510 7.91 -24.79 -23.53
C ASN A 510 7.61 -23.81 -22.36
N ASP A 511 7.88 -22.52 -22.51
CA ASP A 511 7.46 -21.50 -21.55
C ASP A 511 6.01 -21.08 -21.85
N ASP A 512 5.09 -21.63 -21.07
CA ASP A 512 3.65 -21.63 -21.31
C ASP A 512 2.87 -21.25 -20.03
N PRO A 513 3.23 -20.13 -19.36
CA PRO A 513 2.76 -19.84 -18.01
C PRO A 513 1.24 -19.79 -17.95
N GLY A 514 0.68 -20.64 -17.09
CA GLY A 514 -0.76 -20.82 -16.91
C GLY A 514 -1.42 -21.90 -17.76
N ARG A 515 -0.73 -22.58 -18.69
CA ARG A 515 -1.34 -23.70 -19.46
C ARG A 515 -1.56 -24.98 -18.65
N PHE A 516 -0.81 -25.18 -17.57
CA PHE A 516 -1.08 -26.27 -16.61
C PHE A 516 -2.34 -25.94 -15.81
N ARG A 517 -3.36 -26.81 -15.90
CA ARG A 517 -4.67 -26.61 -15.28
C ARG A 517 -5.12 -27.87 -14.55
N ASN A 518 -5.32 -27.78 -13.23
CA ASN A 518 -5.93 -28.87 -12.48
C ASN A 518 -7.46 -28.85 -12.67
N ASP A 519 -7.99 -29.85 -13.39
CA ASP A 519 -9.41 -29.95 -13.72
C ASP A 519 -10.31 -30.08 -12.47
N ALA A 520 -9.88 -30.83 -11.45
CA ALA A 520 -10.63 -30.98 -10.20
C ALA A 520 -10.77 -29.64 -9.46
N PHE A 521 -9.70 -28.84 -9.44
CA PHE A 521 -9.69 -27.50 -8.86
C PHE A 521 -10.62 -26.55 -9.62
N LEU A 522 -10.54 -26.49 -10.95
CA LEU A 522 -11.43 -25.63 -11.76
C LEU A 522 -12.90 -26.03 -11.63
N LYS A 523 -13.20 -27.34 -11.62
CA LYS A 523 -14.55 -27.84 -11.33
C LYS A 523 -15.05 -27.40 -9.96
N LYS A 524 -14.15 -27.40 -8.97
CA LYS A 524 -14.49 -26.98 -7.61
C LYS A 524 -14.84 -25.49 -7.53
N LEU A 525 -14.12 -24.63 -8.26
CA LEU A 525 -14.37 -23.18 -8.28
C LEU A 525 -15.60 -22.79 -9.11
N TYR A 526 -15.74 -23.38 -10.30
CA TYR A 526 -16.63 -22.83 -11.34
C TYR A 526 -17.84 -23.70 -11.67
N GLY A 527 -17.85 -24.97 -11.25
CA GLY A 527 -18.92 -25.94 -11.47
C GLY A 527 -18.40 -27.26 -12.04
N SER A 528 -18.94 -28.38 -11.56
CA SER A 528 -18.46 -29.73 -11.90
C SER A 528 -19.13 -30.34 -13.13
N SER A 529 -20.26 -29.78 -13.56
CA SER A 529 -21.04 -30.23 -14.72
C SER A 529 -21.50 -29.04 -15.56
N LYS A 530 -21.86 -29.31 -16.82
CA LYS A 530 -22.45 -28.29 -17.72
C LYS A 530 -23.61 -27.52 -17.06
N SER A 531 -24.53 -28.23 -16.40
CA SER A 531 -25.69 -27.61 -15.75
C SER A 531 -25.30 -26.70 -14.59
N GLU A 532 -24.30 -27.09 -13.79
CA GLU A 532 -23.79 -26.25 -12.69
C GLU A 532 -23.10 -25.00 -13.21
N ILE A 533 -22.25 -25.15 -14.23
CA ILE A 533 -21.54 -24.02 -14.83
C ILE A 533 -22.54 -23.02 -15.42
N GLU A 534 -23.54 -23.48 -16.17
CA GLU A 534 -24.56 -22.62 -16.77
C GLU A 534 -25.35 -21.82 -15.73
N LYS A 535 -25.59 -22.38 -14.53
CA LYS A 535 -26.21 -21.65 -13.40
C LYS A 535 -25.29 -20.58 -12.80
N ASN A 536 -23.98 -20.75 -12.94
CA ASN A 536 -22.97 -19.82 -12.46
C ASN A 536 -22.67 -18.71 -13.47
N LEU A 537 -23.10 -18.84 -14.74
CA LEU A 537 -22.94 -17.77 -15.72
C LEU A 537 -23.84 -16.57 -15.42
N THR A 538 -23.27 -15.38 -15.52
CA THR A 538 -23.98 -14.10 -15.52
C THR A 538 -23.64 -13.30 -16.78
N THR A 539 -24.32 -12.17 -16.97
CA THR A 539 -24.09 -11.29 -18.12
C THR A 539 -23.02 -10.25 -17.79
N VAL A 540 -22.06 -10.08 -18.70
CA VAL A 540 -21.11 -8.96 -18.74
C VAL A 540 -21.49 -8.07 -19.92
N ASN A 541 -21.55 -6.76 -19.71
CA ASN A 541 -21.83 -5.78 -20.76
C ASN A 541 -20.51 -5.33 -21.37
N TRP A 542 -20.17 -5.88 -22.53
CA TRP A 542 -18.93 -5.63 -23.24
C TRP A 542 -18.99 -4.34 -24.06
N LEU A 543 -18.07 -3.41 -23.82
CA LEU A 543 -17.93 -2.11 -24.49
C LEU A 543 -19.26 -1.34 -24.59
N PRO A 544 -19.89 -0.98 -23.46
CA PRO A 544 -21.22 -0.35 -23.45
C PRO A 544 -21.29 0.96 -24.25
N ASN A 545 -20.20 1.72 -24.37
CA ASN A 545 -20.17 2.95 -25.17
C ASN A 545 -19.86 2.72 -26.66
N HIS A 546 -19.45 1.51 -27.06
CA HIS A 546 -19.08 1.17 -28.44
C HIS A 546 -19.96 0.06 -29.04
N GLY A 547 -21.26 0.09 -28.74
CA GLY A 547 -22.27 -0.79 -29.34
C GLY A 547 -22.76 -1.92 -28.43
N GLY A 548 -22.12 -2.15 -27.28
CA GLY A 548 -22.65 -2.96 -26.17
C GLY A 548 -23.03 -4.40 -26.52
N VAL A 549 -22.11 -5.35 -26.36
CA VAL A 549 -22.41 -6.79 -26.55
C VAL A 549 -22.61 -7.48 -25.20
N LYS A 550 -23.64 -8.31 -25.07
CA LYS A 550 -23.89 -9.10 -23.85
C LYS A 550 -23.15 -10.42 -23.92
N LEU A 551 -22.12 -10.57 -23.08
CA LEU A 551 -21.32 -11.79 -22.97
C LEU A 551 -21.75 -12.62 -21.76
N LYS A 552 -21.57 -13.94 -21.83
CA LYS A 552 -21.78 -14.83 -20.69
C LYS A 552 -20.44 -15.20 -20.05
N PHE A 553 -20.36 -15.03 -18.73
CA PHE A 553 -19.13 -15.27 -17.97
C PHE A 553 -19.45 -15.76 -16.56
N ASN A 554 -18.57 -16.54 -15.94
CA ASN A 554 -18.82 -17.14 -14.63
C ASN A 554 -18.78 -16.10 -13.51
N LYS A 555 -19.77 -16.10 -12.62
CA LYS A 555 -19.85 -15.14 -11.50
C LYS A 555 -19.02 -15.55 -10.29
N ASN A 556 -18.65 -16.83 -10.19
CA ASN A 556 -17.87 -17.34 -9.06
C ASN A 556 -16.45 -16.77 -9.09
N GLU A 557 -15.81 -16.70 -7.92
CA GLU A 557 -14.43 -16.23 -7.77
C GLU A 557 -14.15 -14.84 -8.37
N ASN A 558 -15.19 -14.00 -8.46
CA ASN A 558 -15.17 -12.66 -9.05
C ASN A 558 -14.88 -12.60 -10.57
N ALA A 559 -14.90 -13.72 -11.29
CA ALA A 559 -14.45 -13.77 -12.68
C ALA A 559 -15.23 -12.80 -13.61
N SER A 560 -16.56 -12.79 -13.54
CA SER A 560 -17.38 -11.86 -14.35
C SER A 560 -17.25 -10.41 -13.91
N ALA A 561 -17.04 -10.17 -12.61
CA ALA A 561 -16.83 -8.82 -12.10
C ALA A 561 -15.51 -8.24 -12.64
N GLN A 562 -14.46 -9.06 -12.70
CA GLN A 562 -13.18 -8.64 -13.27
C GLN A 562 -13.27 -8.45 -14.80
N LEU A 563 -13.98 -9.33 -15.52
CA LEU A 563 -14.21 -9.09 -16.96
C LEU A 563 -15.02 -7.81 -17.22
N GLN A 564 -15.96 -7.45 -16.33
CA GLN A 564 -16.67 -6.18 -16.45
C GLN A 564 -15.71 -4.99 -16.28
N LYS A 565 -14.78 -5.03 -15.31
CA LYS A 565 -13.76 -3.97 -15.16
C LYS A 565 -12.88 -3.85 -16.40
N VAL A 566 -12.43 -4.99 -16.95
CA VAL A 566 -11.69 -5.04 -18.23
C VAL A 566 -12.49 -4.35 -19.33
N SER A 567 -13.76 -4.73 -19.50
CA SER A 567 -14.64 -4.10 -20.49
C SER A 567 -14.73 -2.59 -20.28
N ASP A 568 -15.00 -2.13 -19.06
CA ASP A 568 -15.18 -0.71 -18.75
C ASP A 568 -13.92 0.13 -18.99
N GLU A 569 -12.74 -0.46 -18.83
CA GLU A 569 -11.45 0.19 -19.09
C GLU A 569 -11.10 0.19 -20.58
N LEU A 570 -11.30 -0.94 -21.27
CA LEU A 570 -11.14 -1.03 -22.72
C LEU A 570 -12.08 -0.08 -23.48
N ASP A 571 -13.30 0.10 -22.97
CA ASP A 571 -14.32 1.00 -23.52
C ASP A 571 -13.94 2.49 -23.43
N ARG A 572 -12.82 2.82 -22.78
CA ARG A 572 -12.26 4.19 -22.69
C ARG A 572 -11.03 4.38 -23.57
N LEU A 573 -10.55 3.33 -24.24
CA LEU A 573 -9.43 3.44 -25.16
C LEU A 573 -9.83 4.24 -26.42
N PRO A 574 -8.85 4.86 -27.12
CA PRO A 574 -9.10 5.52 -28.40
C PRO A 574 -9.75 4.60 -29.43
N GLU A 575 -10.53 5.18 -30.37
CA GLU A 575 -11.31 4.43 -31.38
C GLU A 575 -10.46 3.46 -32.22
N GLU A 576 -9.17 3.74 -32.41
CA GLU A 576 -8.24 2.88 -33.17
C GLU A 576 -8.07 1.47 -32.58
N TYR A 577 -8.31 1.30 -31.27
CA TYR A 577 -8.25 0.00 -30.59
C TYR A 577 -9.51 -0.84 -30.81
N MET A 578 -10.63 -0.21 -31.17
CA MET A 578 -11.94 -0.88 -31.26
C MET A 578 -12.01 -1.94 -32.34
N LYS A 579 -11.14 -1.87 -33.36
CA LYS A 579 -11.01 -2.90 -34.39
C LYS A 579 -10.61 -4.27 -33.82
N TYR A 580 -9.91 -4.32 -32.68
CA TYR A 580 -9.53 -5.56 -32.00
C TYR A 580 -10.60 -6.07 -31.02
N LEU A 581 -11.52 -5.19 -30.61
CA LEU A 581 -12.34 -5.38 -29.40
C LEU A 581 -13.84 -5.52 -29.69
N LYS A 582 -14.35 -4.89 -30.76
CA LYS A 582 -15.78 -4.90 -31.11
C LYS A 582 -16.28 -6.30 -31.46
N LYS A 583 -15.45 -7.11 -32.11
CA LYS A 583 -15.75 -8.52 -32.40
C LYS A 583 -15.13 -9.40 -31.32
N VAL A 584 -15.98 -10.15 -30.63
CA VAL A 584 -15.60 -11.17 -29.65
C VAL A 584 -15.98 -12.52 -30.23
N ASP A 585 -15.02 -13.43 -30.38
CA ASP A 585 -15.24 -14.74 -31.02
C ASP A 585 -15.78 -15.79 -30.07
N GLY A 586 -15.66 -15.60 -28.76
CA GLY A 586 -16.42 -16.39 -27.79
C GLY A 586 -16.01 -16.20 -26.34
N THR A 587 -16.95 -16.48 -25.42
CA THR A 587 -16.67 -16.54 -23.98
C THR A 587 -17.01 -17.89 -23.36
N TYR A 588 -18.19 -18.43 -23.64
CA TYR A 588 -18.65 -19.72 -23.12
C TYR A 588 -18.96 -20.69 -24.24
N TYR A 589 -18.29 -21.85 -24.22
CA TYR A 589 -18.62 -22.99 -25.05
C TYR A 589 -18.19 -24.28 -24.37
N TYR A 590 -19.16 -25.08 -23.91
CA TYR A 590 -18.89 -26.33 -23.19
C TYR A 590 -18.34 -27.41 -24.13
N ARG A 591 -17.03 -27.60 -24.13
CA ARG A 591 -16.30 -28.59 -24.94
C ARG A 591 -15.02 -29.10 -24.27
N LYS A 592 -14.49 -30.20 -24.79
CA LYS A 592 -13.11 -30.63 -24.53
C LYS A 592 -12.14 -29.90 -25.47
N ILE A 593 -10.90 -29.73 -25.04
CA ILE A 593 -9.81 -29.25 -25.90
C ILE A 593 -9.53 -30.34 -26.94
N ALA A 594 -9.34 -29.95 -28.21
CA ALA A 594 -9.14 -30.88 -29.30
C ALA A 594 -7.99 -31.86 -29.00
N LYS A 595 -8.21 -33.15 -29.24
CA LYS A 595 -7.27 -34.26 -28.99
C LYS A 595 -6.93 -34.50 -27.50
N THR A 596 -7.75 -34.01 -26.57
CA THR A 596 -7.58 -34.24 -25.13
C THR A 596 -8.91 -34.59 -24.46
N GLU A 597 -8.85 -35.13 -23.24
CA GLU A 597 -10.04 -35.35 -22.41
C GLU A 597 -10.39 -34.15 -21.52
N ARG A 598 -9.56 -33.10 -21.53
CA ARG A 598 -9.63 -31.92 -20.65
C ARG A 598 -10.66 -30.91 -21.14
N LEU A 599 -11.40 -30.30 -20.21
CA LEU A 599 -12.31 -29.20 -20.54
C LEU A 599 -11.52 -27.94 -20.94
N SER A 600 -12.02 -27.22 -21.93
CA SER A 600 -11.52 -25.89 -22.27
C SER A 600 -11.84 -24.89 -21.16
N ALA A 601 -11.01 -23.85 -20.99
CA ALA A 601 -11.32 -22.72 -20.12
C ALA A 601 -12.66 -22.04 -20.48
N HIS A 602 -13.01 -22.00 -21.77
CA HIS A 602 -14.33 -21.54 -22.22
C HIS A 602 -15.48 -22.40 -21.68
N SER A 603 -15.25 -23.66 -21.36
CA SER A 603 -16.27 -24.54 -20.78
C SER A 603 -16.65 -24.11 -19.37
N TYR A 604 -15.75 -23.49 -18.62
CA TYR A 604 -16.04 -22.94 -17.30
C TYR A 604 -16.60 -21.51 -17.35
N GLY A 605 -16.59 -20.87 -18.53
CA GLY A 605 -16.97 -19.47 -18.70
C GLY A 605 -15.97 -18.50 -18.06
N ILE A 606 -14.68 -18.85 -18.08
CA ILE A 606 -13.58 -18.04 -17.51
C ILE A 606 -12.58 -17.54 -18.56
N ALA A 607 -12.88 -17.73 -19.84
CA ALA A 607 -12.03 -17.29 -20.94
C ALA A 607 -12.80 -16.47 -21.97
N ILE A 608 -12.10 -15.61 -22.70
CA ILE A 608 -12.61 -14.79 -23.79
C ILE A 608 -11.61 -14.81 -24.94
N ASP A 609 -12.12 -15.06 -26.14
CA ASP A 609 -11.37 -14.95 -27.39
C ASP A 609 -11.78 -13.64 -28.07
N LEU A 610 -10.80 -12.77 -28.31
CA LEU A 610 -10.96 -11.53 -29.08
C LEU A 610 -10.88 -11.83 -30.59
N ASP A 611 -10.91 -10.78 -31.43
CA ASP A 611 -11.04 -10.95 -32.87
C ASP A 611 -9.89 -11.75 -33.51
N THR A 612 -10.24 -12.94 -33.98
CA THR A 612 -9.37 -13.90 -34.66
C THR A 612 -8.69 -13.36 -35.91
N HIS A 613 -9.21 -12.29 -36.55
CA HIS A 613 -8.56 -11.68 -37.72
C HIS A 613 -7.17 -11.11 -37.41
N TYR A 614 -6.96 -10.60 -36.19
CA TYR A 614 -5.68 -10.04 -35.73
C TYR A 614 -4.87 -11.04 -34.91
N SER A 615 -5.29 -12.31 -34.90
CA SER A 615 -4.74 -13.31 -33.99
C SER A 615 -3.78 -14.26 -34.69
N ARG A 616 -2.93 -14.92 -33.91
CA ARG A 616 -2.04 -15.98 -34.32
C ARG A 616 -2.19 -17.14 -33.35
N TYR A 617 -2.21 -18.34 -33.92
CA TYR A 617 -2.28 -19.59 -33.17
C TYR A 617 -1.20 -20.53 -33.68
N TRP A 618 -0.41 -21.11 -32.78
CA TRP A 618 0.82 -21.84 -33.11
C TRP A 618 0.60 -23.00 -34.09
N GLN A 619 -0.56 -23.66 -34.08
CA GLN A 619 -0.84 -24.76 -35.03
C GLN A 619 -1.15 -24.28 -36.45
N TRP A 620 -1.45 -22.98 -36.63
CA TRP A 620 -1.63 -22.39 -37.96
C TRP A 620 -0.29 -22.02 -38.61
N ASP A 621 0.78 -21.89 -37.81
CA ASP A 621 2.10 -21.52 -38.28
C ASP A 621 3.03 -22.74 -38.42
N LYS A 622 3.42 -23.03 -39.65
CA LYS A 622 4.35 -24.12 -39.95
C LYS A 622 5.78 -23.84 -39.51
N THR A 623 6.13 -22.57 -39.27
CA THR A 623 7.49 -22.11 -38.96
C THR A 623 7.74 -21.87 -37.47
N HIS A 624 6.68 -21.81 -36.65
CA HIS A 624 6.75 -21.46 -35.22
C HIS A 624 7.48 -20.14 -34.94
N ASN A 625 7.33 -19.14 -35.82
CA ASN A 625 7.85 -17.81 -35.61
C ASN A 625 6.77 -16.95 -34.93
N PHE A 626 7.02 -16.55 -33.67
CA PHE A 626 6.06 -15.74 -32.94
C PHE A 626 5.81 -14.40 -33.63
N HIS A 627 4.53 -14.07 -33.80
CA HIS A 627 4.09 -12.79 -34.35
C HIS A 627 2.83 -12.33 -33.60
N ASN A 628 2.81 -11.06 -33.21
CA ASN A 628 1.70 -10.49 -32.46
C ASN A 628 1.24 -9.17 -33.08
N GLU A 629 -0.08 -9.03 -33.19
CA GLU A 629 -0.74 -7.79 -33.63
C GLU A 629 -1.56 -7.11 -32.52
N PHE A 630 -1.81 -7.78 -31.38
CA PHE A 630 -2.54 -7.17 -30.26
C PHE A 630 -1.67 -6.12 -29.57
N PRO A 631 -2.16 -4.87 -29.44
CA PRO A 631 -1.47 -3.83 -28.68
C PRO A 631 -1.24 -4.24 -27.22
N LYS A 632 -0.09 -3.85 -26.68
CA LYS A 632 0.28 -4.13 -25.29
C LYS A 632 -0.72 -3.52 -24.31
N GLU A 633 -1.31 -2.38 -24.63
CA GLU A 633 -2.29 -1.70 -23.79
C GLU A 633 -3.54 -2.56 -23.53
N ILE A 634 -4.00 -3.33 -24.53
CA ILE A 634 -5.11 -4.26 -24.34
C ILE A 634 -4.69 -5.37 -23.38
N VAL A 635 -3.51 -5.96 -23.61
CA VAL A 635 -2.96 -7.03 -22.78
C VAL A 635 -2.80 -6.57 -21.32
N ASP A 636 -2.23 -5.39 -21.11
CA ASP A 636 -2.01 -4.81 -19.78
C ASP A 636 -3.33 -4.60 -19.02
N ILE A 637 -4.41 -4.17 -19.70
CA ILE A 637 -5.72 -4.02 -19.06
C ILE A 637 -6.27 -5.37 -18.59
N PHE A 638 -6.13 -6.43 -19.41
CA PHE A 638 -6.50 -7.78 -18.99
C PHE A 638 -5.65 -8.27 -17.82
N GLU A 639 -4.33 -8.11 -17.88
CA GLU A 639 -3.39 -8.54 -16.85
C GLU A 639 -3.64 -7.82 -15.50
N LYS A 640 -3.97 -6.52 -15.54
CA LYS A 640 -4.38 -5.73 -14.36
C LYS A 640 -5.56 -6.33 -13.60
N HIS A 641 -6.46 -6.99 -14.31
CA HIS A 641 -7.67 -7.61 -13.76
C HIS A 641 -7.57 -9.13 -13.59
N GLY A 642 -6.35 -9.69 -13.63
CA GLY A 642 -6.09 -11.09 -13.32
C GLY A 642 -6.33 -12.06 -14.49
N PHE A 643 -6.29 -11.56 -15.72
CA PHE A 643 -6.38 -12.40 -16.92
C PHE A 643 -5.00 -12.64 -17.50
N ILE A 644 -4.64 -13.91 -17.70
CA ILE A 644 -3.47 -14.28 -18.50
C ILE A 644 -3.80 -14.25 -19.97
N TRP A 645 -2.79 -14.00 -20.79
CA TRP A 645 -2.91 -13.90 -22.25
C TRP A 645 -2.14 -15.02 -22.95
N GLY A 646 -2.78 -15.68 -23.91
CA GLY A 646 -2.21 -16.78 -24.67
C GLY A 646 -1.04 -16.39 -25.60
N GLY A 647 -0.84 -15.09 -25.85
CA GLY A 647 0.37 -14.58 -26.53
C GLY A 647 1.63 -14.61 -25.66
N ARG A 648 1.54 -14.94 -24.36
CA ARG A 648 2.70 -15.18 -23.49
C ARG A 648 3.22 -16.63 -23.55
N TRP A 649 2.58 -17.50 -24.34
CA TRP A 649 2.91 -18.92 -24.43
C TRP A 649 3.81 -19.21 -25.62
N TYR A 650 4.79 -20.09 -25.47
CA TYR A 650 5.51 -20.68 -26.59
C TYR A 650 4.53 -21.33 -27.58
N HIS A 651 3.53 -22.04 -27.05
CA HIS A 651 2.38 -22.50 -27.83
C HIS A 651 1.32 -21.39 -27.93
N TYR A 652 1.68 -20.30 -28.59
CA TYR A 652 0.91 -19.05 -28.60
C TYR A 652 -0.53 -19.19 -29.12
N ASP A 653 -1.44 -18.48 -28.48
CA ASP A 653 -2.86 -18.38 -28.79
C ASP A 653 -3.31 -16.93 -28.54
N THR A 654 -3.00 -16.02 -29.47
CA THR A 654 -3.01 -14.57 -29.17
C THR A 654 -4.41 -13.97 -29.06
N MET A 655 -5.47 -14.66 -29.51
CA MET A 655 -6.85 -14.22 -29.23
C MET A 655 -7.26 -14.45 -27.78
N HIS A 656 -6.59 -15.39 -27.10
CA HIS A 656 -7.11 -16.02 -25.91
C HIS A 656 -6.70 -15.30 -24.63
N PHE A 657 -7.69 -14.98 -23.80
CA PHE A 657 -7.50 -14.48 -22.45
C PHE A 657 -8.27 -15.35 -21.46
N GLU A 658 -7.65 -15.69 -20.33
CA GLU A 658 -8.23 -16.56 -19.30
C GLU A 658 -8.06 -15.97 -17.90
N TYR A 659 -9.12 -15.96 -17.10
CA TYR A 659 -9.09 -15.49 -15.73
C TYR A 659 -8.34 -16.47 -14.83
N ARG A 660 -7.13 -16.08 -14.42
CA ARG A 660 -6.19 -16.86 -13.59
C ARG A 660 -5.52 -15.96 -12.54
N PRO A 661 -6.31 -15.42 -11.59
CA PRO A 661 -5.84 -14.40 -10.65
C PRO A 661 -4.73 -14.90 -9.71
N GLU A 662 -4.59 -16.22 -9.55
CA GLU A 662 -3.55 -16.86 -8.74
C GLU A 662 -2.14 -16.70 -9.31
N LEU A 663 -2.01 -16.37 -10.59
CA LEU A 663 -0.72 -16.15 -11.25
C LEU A 663 -0.22 -14.69 -11.11
N PHE A 664 -0.95 -13.86 -10.37
CA PHE A 664 -0.64 -12.43 -10.17
C PHE A 664 -0.39 -12.11 -8.70
N GLU A 665 0.62 -11.29 -8.40
CA GLU A 665 0.89 -10.80 -7.04
C GLU A 665 -0.27 -9.93 -6.51
N SER A 666 -0.78 -9.00 -7.33
CA SER A 666 -1.94 -8.15 -7.02
C SER A 666 -2.89 -8.03 -8.21
N ILE A 667 -4.19 -7.87 -7.94
CA ILE A 667 -5.23 -7.54 -8.94
C ILE A 667 -6.08 -6.39 -8.37
N ASP A 668 -6.60 -5.51 -9.23
CA ASP A 668 -7.46 -4.37 -8.85
C ASP A 668 -8.94 -4.73 -8.57
#